data_AF-A0A1H0EEW5-F1
#
_entry.id   AF-A0A1H0EEW5-F1
#
_cell.length_a   1.000
_cell.length_b   1.000
_cell.length_c   1.000
_cell.angle_alpha   90.00
_cell.angle_beta   90.00
_cell.angle_gamma   90.00
#
_symmetry.space_group_name_H-M   'P 1'
#
loop_
_entity.id
_entity.type
_entity.pdbx_description
1 polymer ?
#
loop_
_entity_poly.entity_id
_entity_poly.type
_entity_poly.pdbx_seq_one_letter_code
_entity_poly.pdbx_strand_id
1 'polypeptide(L)'
;MPDRPAPLARIDAGLATLLSLAAALAIALRQLDGLVGQVLQDGTRWTPTDLTGLHWPETAHEGWRFLFGPADAAEHRLDAWLTGYVFLDVAFALTYGALLMRWVVHELARATTFGRAWAAVASGAAAVVAVAADLTEGVLILGRWETPLPFASYVKWAGLAVAVLVLVVMRGRDLVSGLRLGAGAFYTHRYSAIIVLPLALLGLVAGPDIVEQVPDIQRRWVDDGPWHVVAAAFVTAVLAGATFVVGRQRTDHLWRRTTVELPEEADPLSPLLLWFAGPVVLLVAGVAVQVGGGEVAWRRAGGFAAIPILVGFCSWVRRVRSSGSAARRPTRPKVTADRFRAASLVGDVLPGVLLVVTGLGAIRSFTAVVALGDDRWQALALMLIGVVTVAVTWPLYGWCLGRLADAADRNAATVLLTPGIDSPARSRTSRSASLASLKQHPVSWLALALSTLAGLLLALLPGWAAAGLGVIATFQLALGSLSILIASVVVITQRPGAPEAFWFTPRTLAFTPTTSLVVLACLATAVAGTGDDVHPVRDGPNDAGIGVRAGVPVLLDQWLAADPDGVCETELEGQRVRPLVMYAAEGGGIRAAYWTASGVDQIAALTPGPEVCGGAFVSSGASGGALGLAIASVRDPGDAREAVRQISGPDGLTEAVTGMVLRDTIFAATGIGLPSFGAEGRDDATWADRAALIEESWEEQIPELREPWLQARGSWSWGITGPLVLNSTSSTTGCRALVSQVALGEMTRSGCGEPTDVAGSSDLVACTGQLYTSTAALLASRFPFVTPAGSEECAGVDQQYVDGGYAENTGIGTLVDLAPQVLPWVRAHNDCVLMAGPDCGARPTTLVVPLLVYFDNGSGSDLAAPTPEPALEVLVPVATALKAKKSLYSTDSQLQRATAALATDQLWSVDGSDLVSRVDEWRAHSVFVVYQATSPGIAGPLGWVLSTASQRPMDDALADQRLVAKLSYGNIDELVRTLDPGR
;
A
#
# COMPACT_ATOMS: atom_id res chain seq x y z
N MET A 1 -19.29 -43.63 -32.65
CA MET A 1 -18.27 -43.35 -31.62
C MET A 1 -18.71 -42.07 -30.94
N PRO A 2 -18.79 -41.97 -29.60
CA PRO A 2 -19.02 -40.68 -28.97
C PRO A 2 -17.84 -39.77 -29.34
N ASP A 3 -18.15 -38.59 -29.88
CA ASP A 3 -17.15 -37.63 -30.33
C ASP A 3 -16.18 -37.33 -29.20
N ARG A 4 -14.89 -37.64 -29.41
CA ARG A 4 -13.85 -37.30 -28.44
C ARG A 4 -13.90 -35.78 -28.19
N PRO A 5 -13.80 -35.32 -26.93
CA PRO A 5 -13.80 -33.90 -26.65
C PRO A 5 -12.71 -33.21 -27.46
N ALA A 6 -13.01 -32.00 -27.96
CA ALA A 6 -12.05 -31.19 -28.67
C ALA A 6 -10.80 -31.05 -27.80
N PRO A 7 -9.59 -31.24 -28.36
CA PRO A 7 -8.38 -31.25 -27.55
C PRO A 7 -8.27 -29.93 -26.80
N LEU A 8 -8.06 -30.01 -25.48
CA LEU A 8 -7.77 -28.86 -24.63
C LEU A 8 -6.60 -28.08 -25.24
N ALA A 9 -6.69 -26.75 -25.22
CA ALA A 9 -5.58 -25.91 -25.63
C ALA A 9 -4.37 -26.23 -24.74
N ARG A 10 -3.24 -26.62 -25.34
CA ARG A 10 -2.00 -26.87 -24.61
C ARG A 10 -1.26 -25.57 -24.35
N ILE A 11 -0.74 -25.41 -23.13
CA ILE A 11 0.16 -24.32 -22.81
C ILE A 11 1.48 -24.54 -23.55
N ASP A 12 1.95 -23.51 -24.26
CA ASP A 12 3.30 -23.49 -24.79
C ASP A 12 4.27 -23.12 -23.66
N ALA A 13 4.77 -24.14 -22.96
CA ALA A 13 5.65 -23.96 -21.81
C ALA A 13 6.93 -23.19 -22.17
N GLY A 14 7.47 -23.38 -23.38
CA GLY A 14 8.67 -22.66 -23.83
C GLY A 14 8.40 -21.17 -24.00
N LEU A 15 7.30 -20.81 -24.67
CA LEU A 15 6.89 -19.41 -24.80
C LEU A 15 6.61 -18.76 -23.44
N ALA A 16 5.87 -19.44 -22.57
CA ALA A 16 5.52 -18.92 -21.24
C ALA A 16 6.77 -18.73 -20.35
N THR A 17 7.75 -19.64 -20.44
CA THR A 17 9.05 -19.50 -19.74
C THR A 17 9.81 -18.27 -20.24
N LEU A 18 9.95 -18.09 -21.55
CA LEU A 18 10.65 -16.94 -22.13
C LEU A 18 9.99 -15.61 -21.74
N LEU A 19 8.65 -15.54 -21.76
CA LEU A 19 7.93 -14.34 -21.31
C LEU A 19 8.16 -14.04 -19.83
N SER A 20 8.22 -15.08 -18.99
CA SER A 20 8.43 -14.94 -17.55
C SER A 20 9.88 -14.54 -17.24
N LEU A 21 10.86 -15.09 -17.97
CA LEU A 21 12.26 -14.69 -17.88
C LEU A 21 12.48 -13.25 -18.36
N ALA A 22 11.83 -12.83 -19.43
CA ALA A 22 11.89 -11.44 -19.89
C ALA A 22 11.38 -10.48 -18.81
N ALA A 23 10.25 -10.82 -18.15
CA ALA A 23 9.74 -10.04 -17.03
C ALA A 23 10.70 -10.02 -15.83
N ALA A 24 11.32 -11.15 -15.50
CA ALA A 24 12.30 -11.26 -14.42
C ALA A 24 13.53 -10.36 -14.67
N LEU A 25 14.06 -10.38 -15.89
CA LEU A 25 15.22 -9.58 -16.30
C LEU A 25 14.87 -8.08 -16.30
N ALA A 26 13.71 -7.70 -16.83
CA ALA A 26 13.25 -6.31 -16.82
C ALA A 26 13.08 -5.76 -15.40
N ILE A 27 12.54 -6.57 -14.48
CA ILE A 27 12.44 -6.20 -13.06
C ILE A 27 13.83 -6.01 -12.45
N ALA A 28 14.74 -6.97 -12.66
CA ALA A 28 16.09 -6.90 -12.11
C ALA A 28 16.88 -5.69 -12.64
N LEU A 29 16.77 -5.40 -13.94
CA LEU A 29 17.34 -4.19 -14.56
C LEU A 29 16.85 -2.93 -13.87
N ARG A 30 15.54 -2.81 -13.67
CA ARG A 30 14.94 -1.65 -13.01
C ARG A 30 15.40 -1.47 -11.56
N GLN A 31 15.71 -2.56 -10.85
CA GLN A 31 16.25 -2.47 -9.49
C GLN A 31 17.70 -1.95 -9.47
N LEU A 32 18.55 -2.39 -10.40
CA LEU A 32 19.91 -1.83 -10.54
C LEU A 32 19.88 -0.39 -11.02
N ASP A 33 19.01 -0.08 -11.97
CA ASP A 33 18.80 1.27 -12.50
C ASP A 33 18.41 2.25 -11.39
N GLY A 34 17.51 1.85 -10.49
CA GLY A 34 17.12 2.63 -9.32
C GLY A 34 18.27 2.93 -8.37
N LEU A 35 19.19 1.98 -8.15
CA LEU A 35 20.39 2.21 -7.32
C LEU A 35 21.36 3.20 -7.99
N VAL A 36 21.58 3.07 -9.30
CA VAL A 36 22.43 4.02 -10.05
C VAL A 36 21.81 5.43 -10.01
N GLY A 37 20.49 5.53 -10.10
CA GLY A 37 19.76 6.80 -10.01
C GLY A 37 19.82 7.51 -8.65
N GLN A 38 20.40 6.89 -7.62
CA GLN A 38 20.65 7.50 -6.31
C GLN A 38 22.08 8.04 -6.17
N VAL A 39 22.94 7.86 -7.19
CA VAL A 39 24.27 8.49 -7.22
C VAL A 39 24.09 9.95 -7.64
N LEU A 40 24.46 10.88 -6.75
CA LEU A 40 24.32 12.32 -6.97
C LEU A 40 25.66 13.02 -7.17
N GLN A 41 25.67 14.01 -8.07
CA GLN A 41 26.70 15.05 -8.14
C GLN A 41 26.03 16.40 -8.35
N ASP A 42 26.33 17.37 -7.47
CA ASP A 42 25.74 18.72 -7.46
C ASP A 42 24.19 18.75 -7.45
N GLY A 43 23.58 17.70 -6.89
CA GLY A 43 22.13 17.48 -6.84
C GLY A 43 21.52 16.96 -8.15
N THR A 44 22.34 16.58 -9.14
CA THR A 44 21.89 15.95 -10.40
C THR A 44 22.04 14.44 -10.34
N ARG A 45 21.19 13.73 -11.09
CA ARG A 45 21.18 12.26 -11.17
C ARG A 45 20.93 11.80 -12.60
N TRP A 46 21.45 10.62 -12.93
CA TRP A 46 21.23 9.96 -14.23
C TRP A 46 21.09 8.45 -14.05
N THR A 47 20.32 7.81 -14.92
CA THR A 47 20.17 6.35 -14.92
C THR A 47 20.54 5.77 -16.29
N PRO A 48 21.09 4.54 -16.38
CA PRO A 48 21.34 3.88 -17.65
C PRO A 48 20.07 3.73 -18.49
N THR A 49 18.92 3.42 -17.88
CA THR A 49 17.66 3.25 -18.61
C THR A 49 17.18 4.55 -19.23
N ASP A 50 17.29 5.67 -18.51
CA ASP A 50 16.97 7.00 -19.07
C ASP A 50 17.93 7.32 -20.22
N LEU A 51 19.23 7.12 -20.04
CA LEU A 51 20.24 7.47 -21.04
C LEU A 51 20.23 6.59 -22.30
N THR A 52 19.73 5.37 -22.20
CA THR A 52 19.52 4.44 -23.33
C THR A 52 18.13 4.59 -23.96
N GLY A 53 17.30 5.50 -23.41
CA GLY A 53 15.98 5.86 -23.93
C GLY A 53 16.01 6.81 -25.12
N LEU A 54 14.84 7.38 -25.44
CA LEU A 54 14.66 8.36 -26.53
C LEU A 54 14.89 9.80 -26.02
N HIS A 55 16.12 10.11 -25.61
CA HIS A 55 16.52 11.48 -25.23
C HIS A 55 17.24 12.20 -26.38
N TRP A 56 17.47 13.51 -26.25
CA TRP A 56 18.31 14.24 -27.19
C TRP A 56 19.79 13.81 -27.04
N PRO A 57 20.57 13.73 -28.13
CA PRO A 57 21.94 13.19 -28.08
C PRO A 57 22.85 13.94 -27.11
N GLU A 58 22.67 15.27 -27.01
CA GLU A 58 23.46 16.14 -26.13
C GLU A 58 23.20 15.80 -24.65
N THR A 59 21.94 15.68 -24.24
CA THR A 59 21.56 15.30 -22.87
C THR A 59 22.03 13.89 -22.51
N ALA A 60 21.97 12.94 -23.45
CA ALA A 60 22.45 11.59 -23.22
C ALA A 60 23.98 11.55 -23.06
N HIS A 61 24.71 12.35 -23.85
CA HIS A 61 26.15 12.45 -23.76
C HIS A 61 26.61 13.04 -22.42
N GLU A 62 25.94 14.08 -21.93
CA GLU A 62 26.23 14.66 -20.60
C GLU A 62 26.04 13.65 -19.47
N GLY A 63 24.94 12.90 -19.48
CA GLY A 63 24.69 11.88 -18.45
C GLY A 63 25.64 10.68 -18.51
N TRP A 64 26.07 10.23 -19.69
CA TRP A 64 27.10 9.18 -19.79
C TRP A 64 28.47 9.67 -19.33
N ARG A 65 28.81 10.94 -19.63
CA ARG A 65 30.04 11.56 -19.14
C ARG A 65 30.05 11.65 -17.62
N PHE A 66 28.89 11.92 -17.01
CA PHE A 66 28.69 11.83 -15.57
C PHE A 66 28.95 10.41 -15.06
N LEU A 67 28.25 9.39 -15.58
CA LEU A 67 28.38 8.01 -15.10
C LEU A 67 29.78 7.39 -15.32
N PHE A 68 30.55 7.88 -16.29
CA PHE A 68 31.92 7.41 -16.56
C PHE A 68 33.01 8.23 -15.87
N GLY A 69 32.64 9.29 -15.14
CA GLY A 69 33.55 10.19 -14.43
C GLY A 69 34.39 9.49 -13.35
N PRO A 70 35.45 10.15 -12.84
CA PRO A 70 36.22 9.66 -11.71
C PRO A 70 35.38 9.74 -10.45
N ALA A 71 35.41 8.65 -9.69
CA ALA A 71 34.33 8.32 -8.80
C ALA A 71 34.81 8.25 -7.33
N ASP A 72 34.13 8.92 -6.39
CA ASP A 72 34.43 8.93 -4.95
C ASP A 72 34.27 7.53 -4.29
N ALA A 73 34.47 7.40 -2.98
CA ALA A 73 34.54 6.08 -2.32
C ALA A 73 33.26 5.23 -2.42
N ALA A 74 32.06 5.82 -2.36
CA ALA A 74 30.77 5.13 -2.61
C ALA A 74 30.60 4.68 -4.08
N GLU A 75 31.34 5.35 -4.94
CA GLU A 75 31.31 5.32 -6.39
C GLU A 75 32.17 4.16 -6.96
N HIS A 76 33.00 3.51 -6.13
CA HIS A 76 33.73 2.28 -6.50
C HIS A 76 32.79 1.10 -6.81
N ARG A 77 31.55 1.11 -6.32
CA ARG A 77 30.54 0.09 -6.65
C ARG A 77 29.75 0.41 -7.91
N LEU A 78 29.80 1.66 -8.41
CA LEU A 78 29.10 2.07 -9.63
C LEU A 78 29.54 1.20 -10.82
N ASP A 79 30.84 0.91 -10.93
CA ASP A 79 31.38 0.03 -11.97
C ASP A 79 30.81 -1.39 -11.89
N ALA A 80 30.65 -1.93 -10.68
CA ALA A 80 30.07 -3.25 -10.47
C ALA A 80 28.57 -3.27 -10.85
N TRP A 81 27.83 -2.20 -10.52
CA TRP A 81 26.42 -2.07 -10.88
C TRP A 81 26.22 -1.87 -12.38
N LEU A 82 27.02 -1.02 -13.04
CA LEU A 82 27.00 -0.86 -14.50
C LEU A 82 27.35 -2.17 -15.20
N THR A 83 28.34 -2.90 -14.69
CA THR A 83 28.69 -4.23 -15.20
C THR A 83 27.52 -5.20 -15.04
N GLY A 84 26.90 -5.25 -13.86
CA GLY A 84 25.71 -6.06 -13.59
C GLY A 84 24.53 -5.68 -14.49
N TYR A 85 24.30 -4.39 -14.72
CA TYR A 85 23.28 -3.86 -15.61
C TYR A 85 23.51 -4.38 -17.03
N VAL A 86 24.72 -4.26 -17.59
CA VAL A 86 25.05 -4.76 -18.93
C VAL A 86 24.83 -6.26 -19.03
N PHE A 87 25.21 -7.06 -18.03
CA PHE A 87 24.95 -8.50 -18.05
C PHE A 87 23.45 -8.84 -18.10
N LEU A 88 22.63 -8.15 -17.30
CA LEU A 88 21.19 -8.34 -17.31
C LEU A 88 20.56 -7.85 -18.62
N ASP A 89 21.05 -6.76 -19.19
CA ASP A 89 20.56 -6.16 -20.42
C ASP A 89 20.86 -7.05 -21.63
N VAL A 90 22.08 -7.59 -21.71
CA VAL A 90 22.45 -8.62 -22.70
C VAL A 90 21.55 -9.85 -22.59
N ALA A 91 21.30 -10.34 -21.37
CA ALA A 91 20.39 -11.47 -21.17
C ALA A 91 18.94 -11.12 -21.59
N PHE A 92 18.49 -9.90 -21.33
CA PHE A 92 17.19 -9.39 -21.75
C PHE A 92 17.10 -9.31 -23.28
N ALA A 93 18.15 -8.81 -23.93
CA ALA A 93 18.31 -8.74 -25.38
C ALA A 93 18.17 -10.09 -26.07
N LEU A 94 18.90 -11.07 -25.57
CA LEU A 94 18.82 -12.44 -26.08
C LEU A 94 17.43 -13.05 -25.86
N THR A 95 16.77 -12.73 -24.73
CA THR A 95 15.44 -13.27 -24.40
C THR A 95 14.35 -12.68 -25.28
N TYR A 96 14.29 -11.35 -25.45
CA TYR A 96 13.31 -10.74 -26.37
C TYR A 96 13.61 -11.09 -27.83
N GLY A 97 14.89 -11.22 -28.19
CA GLY A 97 15.32 -11.71 -29.51
C GLY A 97 14.79 -13.12 -29.79
N ALA A 98 14.92 -14.04 -28.83
CA ALA A 98 14.37 -15.40 -28.94
C ALA A 98 12.84 -15.41 -29.06
N LEU A 99 12.13 -14.55 -28.32
CA LEU A 99 10.67 -14.39 -28.43
C LEU A 99 10.25 -13.93 -29.84
N LEU A 100 10.91 -12.90 -30.37
CA LEU A 100 10.65 -12.39 -31.71
C LEU A 100 10.97 -13.43 -32.78
N MET A 101 12.10 -14.13 -32.67
CA MET A 101 12.48 -15.18 -33.64
C MET A 101 11.53 -16.36 -33.60
N ARG A 102 11.07 -16.80 -32.42
CA ARG A 102 10.04 -17.83 -32.29
C ARG A 102 8.75 -17.42 -32.99
N TRP A 103 8.36 -16.15 -32.87
CA TRP A 103 7.21 -15.60 -33.58
C TRP A 103 7.42 -15.59 -35.10
N VAL A 104 8.58 -15.14 -35.59
CA VAL A 104 8.91 -15.13 -37.03
C VAL A 104 8.80 -16.54 -37.61
N VAL A 105 9.39 -17.55 -36.95
CA VAL A 105 9.33 -18.95 -37.39
C VAL A 105 7.89 -19.45 -37.44
N HIS A 106 7.09 -19.11 -36.43
CA HIS A 106 5.68 -19.50 -36.37
C HIS A 106 4.83 -18.85 -37.47
N GLU A 107 5.07 -17.57 -37.79
CA GLU A 107 4.39 -16.90 -38.89
C GLU A 107 4.81 -17.42 -40.25
N LEU A 108 6.10 -17.66 -40.47
CA LEU A 108 6.62 -18.24 -41.71
C LEU A 108 5.99 -19.61 -41.98
N ALA A 109 5.84 -20.44 -40.95
CA ALA A 109 5.18 -21.74 -41.06
C ALA A 109 3.68 -21.64 -41.42
N ARG A 110 3.03 -20.49 -41.17
CA ARG A 110 1.59 -20.26 -41.42
C ARG A 110 1.33 -19.27 -42.55
N ALA A 111 2.36 -18.75 -43.20
CA ALA A 111 2.23 -17.73 -44.21
C ALA A 111 1.60 -18.33 -45.49
N THR A 112 0.35 -17.97 -45.75
CA THR A 112 -0.38 -18.39 -46.96
C THR A 112 -0.21 -17.44 -48.15
N THR A 113 0.45 -16.30 -47.93
CA THR A 113 0.65 -15.25 -48.92
C THR A 113 2.08 -14.73 -48.84
N PHE A 114 2.67 -14.38 -49.98
CA PHE A 114 3.99 -13.78 -50.07
C PHE A 114 4.15 -12.55 -49.15
N GLY A 115 3.15 -11.67 -49.09
CA GLY A 115 3.19 -10.49 -48.22
C GLY A 115 3.33 -10.81 -46.72
N ARG A 116 2.68 -11.88 -46.24
CA ARG A 116 2.84 -12.32 -44.83
C ARG A 116 4.21 -12.93 -44.57
N ALA A 117 4.74 -13.72 -45.51
CA ALA A 117 6.06 -14.30 -45.39
C ALA A 117 7.15 -13.19 -45.39
N TRP A 118 7.05 -12.25 -46.33
CA TRP A 118 8.01 -11.15 -46.45
C TRP A 118 7.99 -10.24 -45.21
N ALA A 119 6.81 -9.92 -44.69
CA ALA A 119 6.69 -9.11 -43.49
C ALA A 119 7.21 -9.83 -42.22
N ALA A 120 7.03 -11.15 -42.11
CA ALA A 120 7.66 -11.95 -41.04
C ALA A 120 9.20 -11.91 -41.14
N VAL A 121 9.77 -12.05 -42.34
CA VAL A 121 11.23 -11.92 -42.57
C VAL A 121 11.71 -10.51 -42.23
N ALA A 122 11.01 -9.47 -42.68
CA ALA A 122 11.37 -8.07 -42.44
C ALA A 122 11.35 -7.73 -40.94
N SER A 123 10.32 -8.18 -40.22
CA SER A 123 10.27 -8.04 -38.76
C SER A 123 11.37 -8.84 -38.06
N GLY A 124 11.75 -10.02 -38.57
CA GLY A 124 12.87 -10.80 -38.05
C GLY A 124 14.22 -10.11 -38.26
N ALA A 125 14.45 -9.54 -39.44
CA ALA A 125 15.64 -8.75 -39.71
C ALA A 125 15.72 -7.52 -38.79
N ALA A 126 14.61 -6.79 -38.61
CA ALA A 126 14.55 -5.65 -37.68
C ALA A 126 14.84 -6.06 -36.23
N ALA A 127 14.33 -7.22 -35.80
CA ALA A 127 14.62 -7.77 -34.47
C ALA A 127 16.11 -8.13 -34.29
N VAL A 128 16.75 -8.74 -35.30
CA VAL A 128 18.19 -9.05 -35.26
C VAL A 128 19.03 -7.77 -35.19
N VAL A 129 18.66 -6.73 -35.94
CA VAL A 129 19.32 -5.42 -35.87
C VAL A 129 19.17 -4.81 -34.47
N ALA A 130 17.98 -4.89 -33.87
CA ALA A 130 17.75 -4.39 -32.52
C ALA A 130 18.63 -5.11 -31.48
N VAL A 131 18.67 -6.45 -31.51
CA VAL A 131 19.52 -7.25 -30.60
C VAL A 131 20.99 -6.93 -30.81
N ALA A 132 21.46 -6.83 -32.06
CA ALA A 132 22.86 -6.50 -32.35
C ALA A 132 23.23 -5.10 -31.85
N ALA A 133 22.33 -4.13 -31.97
CA ALA A 133 22.52 -2.78 -31.44
C ALA A 133 22.56 -2.77 -29.91
N ASP A 134 21.73 -3.56 -29.24
CA ASP A 134 21.74 -3.75 -27.78
C ASP A 134 23.05 -4.36 -27.28
N LEU A 135 23.51 -5.43 -27.93
CA LEU A 135 24.81 -6.04 -27.60
C LEU A 135 25.96 -5.05 -27.82
N THR A 136 25.86 -4.21 -28.86
CA THR A 136 26.84 -3.15 -29.11
C THR A 136 26.80 -2.12 -27.98
N GLU A 137 25.63 -1.68 -27.57
CA GLU A 137 25.43 -0.76 -26.43
C GLU A 137 26.11 -1.28 -25.16
N GLY A 138 25.91 -2.56 -24.82
CA GLY A 138 26.60 -3.19 -23.67
C GLY A 138 28.12 -3.17 -23.77
N VAL A 139 28.69 -3.42 -24.96
CA VAL A 139 30.15 -3.32 -25.18
C VAL A 139 30.63 -1.88 -25.05
N LEU A 140 29.86 -0.90 -25.54
CA LEU A 140 30.18 0.53 -25.42
C LEU A 140 30.14 1.02 -23.98
N ILE A 141 29.18 0.55 -23.17
CA ILE A 141 29.09 0.86 -21.74
C ILE A 141 30.32 0.31 -21.00
N LEU A 142 30.66 -0.96 -21.20
CA LEU A 142 31.84 -1.58 -20.55
C LEU A 142 33.16 -0.96 -21.04
N GLY A 143 33.21 -0.53 -22.31
CA GLY A 143 34.35 0.18 -22.89
C GLY A 143 34.42 1.66 -22.51
N ARG A 144 33.40 2.20 -21.84
CA ARG A 144 33.22 3.63 -21.52
C ARG A 144 33.33 4.54 -22.74
N TRP A 145 32.62 4.20 -23.82
CA TRP A 145 32.59 5.01 -25.06
C TRP A 145 31.29 5.80 -25.15
N GLU A 146 31.29 7.05 -24.66
CA GLU A 146 30.09 7.89 -24.52
C GLU A 146 29.56 8.48 -25.84
N THR A 147 30.41 8.66 -26.86
CA THR A 147 30.02 9.30 -28.13
C THR A 147 29.17 8.39 -29.05
N PRO A 148 29.54 7.12 -29.31
CA PRO A 148 28.76 6.24 -30.19
C PRO A 148 27.52 5.64 -29.53
N LEU A 149 27.40 5.71 -28.20
CA LEU A 149 26.38 5.00 -27.42
C LEU A 149 24.95 5.46 -27.74
N PRO A 150 24.60 6.77 -27.78
CA PRO A 150 23.25 7.20 -28.14
C PRO A 150 22.81 6.72 -29.52
N PHE A 151 23.75 6.62 -30.48
CA PHE A 151 23.46 6.10 -31.81
C PHE A 151 23.08 4.62 -31.79
N ALA A 152 23.80 3.80 -31.02
CA ALA A 152 23.44 2.39 -30.83
C ALA A 152 22.03 2.25 -30.23
N SER A 153 21.69 3.06 -29.22
CA SER A 153 20.36 3.07 -28.61
C SER A 153 19.26 3.49 -29.60
N TYR A 154 19.50 4.49 -30.46
CA TYR A 154 18.52 4.85 -31.51
C TYR A 154 18.31 3.73 -32.53
N VAL A 155 19.37 3.03 -32.94
CA VAL A 155 19.25 1.89 -33.87
C VAL A 155 18.44 0.77 -33.22
N LYS A 156 18.67 0.49 -31.93
CA LYS A 156 17.89 -0.47 -31.13
C LYS A 156 16.39 -0.12 -31.15
N TRP A 157 16.03 1.09 -30.73
CA TRP A 157 14.64 1.53 -30.65
C TRP A 157 13.96 1.61 -32.02
N ALA A 158 14.67 2.05 -33.06
CA ALA A 158 14.15 2.04 -34.43
C ALA A 158 13.86 0.61 -34.92
N GLY A 159 14.77 -0.33 -34.67
CA GLY A 159 14.57 -1.75 -35.00
C GLY A 159 13.36 -2.36 -34.29
N LEU A 160 13.23 -2.13 -32.98
CA LEU A 160 12.08 -2.59 -32.19
C LEU A 160 10.76 -1.95 -32.66
N ALA A 161 10.75 -0.64 -32.90
CA ALA A 161 9.57 0.07 -33.38
C ALA A 161 9.10 -0.47 -34.75
N VAL A 162 10.03 -0.74 -35.67
CA VAL A 162 9.71 -1.35 -36.97
C VAL A 162 9.16 -2.77 -36.80
N ALA A 163 9.79 -3.60 -35.97
CA ALA A 163 9.31 -4.97 -35.71
C ALA A 163 7.89 -4.96 -35.11
N VAL A 164 7.62 -4.11 -34.12
CA VAL A 164 6.30 -3.97 -33.49
C VAL A 164 5.27 -3.41 -34.47
N LEU A 165 5.62 -2.38 -35.25
CA LEU A 165 4.73 -1.77 -36.24
C LEU A 165 4.29 -2.80 -37.29
N VAL A 166 5.24 -3.58 -37.82
CA VAL A 166 4.95 -4.65 -38.78
C VAL A 166 4.00 -5.67 -38.15
N LEU A 167 4.23 -6.07 -36.89
CA LEU A 167 3.36 -6.98 -36.16
C LEU A 167 1.94 -6.43 -35.99
N VAL A 168 1.80 -5.18 -35.58
CA VAL A 168 0.49 -4.51 -35.37
C VAL A 168 -0.26 -4.36 -36.68
N VAL A 169 0.40 -3.93 -37.76
CA VAL A 169 -0.22 -3.76 -39.08
C VAL A 169 -0.71 -5.10 -39.63
N MET A 170 0.08 -6.17 -39.47
CA MET A 170 -0.29 -7.50 -39.96
C MET A 170 -1.43 -8.14 -39.16
N ARG A 171 -1.48 -7.91 -37.84
CA ARG A 171 -2.38 -8.63 -36.93
C ARG A 171 -3.43 -7.78 -36.27
N GLY A 172 -3.59 -6.49 -36.58
CA GLY A 172 -4.53 -5.61 -35.87
C GLY A 172 -5.94 -6.22 -35.70
N ARG A 173 -6.47 -6.90 -36.73
CA ARG A 173 -7.77 -7.58 -36.65
C ARG A 173 -7.76 -8.85 -35.79
N ASP A 174 -6.72 -9.68 -35.92
CA ASP A 174 -6.55 -10.92 -35.14
C ASP A 174 -6.23 -10.62 -33.67
N LEU A 175 -5.54 -9.51 -33.42
CA LEU A 175 -5.21 -9.00 -32.09
C LEU A 175 -6.48 -8.50 -31.39
N VAL A 176 -7.31 -7.71 -32.08
CA VAL A 176 -8.60 -7.26 -31.52
C VAL A 176 -9.55 -8.45 -31.24
N SER A 177 -9.61 -9.43 -32.14
CA SER A 177 -10.45 -10.63 -31.92
C SER A 177 -9.90 -11.49 -30.77
N GLY A 178 -8.58 -11.69 -30.72
CA GLY A 178 -7.89 -12.37 -29.62
C GLY A 178 -8.08 -11.67 -28.28
N LEU A 179 -8.00 -10.34 -28.23
CA LEU A 179 -8.26 -9.54 -27.03
C LEU A 179 -9.71 -9.69 -26.56
N ARG A 180 -10.69 -9.66 -27.47
CA ARG A 180 -12.11 -9.89 -27.11
C ARG A 180 -12.34 -11.29 -26.56
N LEU A 181 -11.74 -12.31 -27.19
CA LEU A 181 -11.82 -13.70 -26.70
C LEU A 181 -11.12 -13.86 -25.35
N GLY A 182 -9.94 -13.25 -25.19
CA GLY A 182 -9.16 -13.22 -23.96
C GLY A 182 -9.91 -12.52 -22.82
N ALA A 183 -10.51 -11.36 -23.08
CA ALA A 183 -11.33 -10.64 -22.09
C ALA A 183 -12.55 -11.48 -21.65
N GLY A 184 -13.22 -12.16 -22.61
CA GLY A 184 -14.32 -13.07 -22.29
C GLY A 184 -13.88 -14.31 -21.48
N ALA A 185 -12.68 -14.83 -21.75
CA ALA A 185 -12.06 -15.92 -21.00
C ALA A 185 -11.62 -15.47 -19.60
N PHE A 186 -11.04 -14.28 -19.47
CA PHE A 186 -10.66 -13.68 -18.19
C PHE A 186 -11.88 -13.43 -17.31
N TYR A 187 -12.96 -12.88 -17.86
CA TYR A 187 -14.23 -12.73 -17.15
C TYR A 187 -14.81 -14.08 -16.69
N THR A 188 -14.58 -15.14 -17.49
CA THR A 188 -14.94 -16.52 -17.11
C THR A 188 -14.08 -17.04 -15.97
N HIS A 189 -12.87 -16.52 -15.72
CA HIS A 189 -12.02 -16.95 -14.60
C HIS A 189 -11.75 -15.85 -13.58
N ARG A 190 -12.61 -14.82 -13.55
CA ARG A 190 -12.43 -13.62 -12.71
C ARG A 190 -12.15 -13.88 -11.23
N TYR A 191 -12.71 -14.93 -10.62
CA TYR A 191 -12.43 -15.24 -9.21
C TYR A 191 -11.03 -15.82 -9.00
N SER A 192 -10.52 -16.59 -9.97
CA SER A 192 -9.11 -17.00 -9.96
C SER A 192 -8.20 -15.81 -10.25
N ALA A 193 -8.62 -14.91 -11.15
CA ALA A 193 -7.86 -13.70 -11.44
C ALA A 193 -7.79 -12.72 -10.26
N ILE A 194 -8.84 -12.58 -9.46
CA ILE A 194 -8.85 -11.76 -8.24
C ILE A 194 -7.80 -12.23 -7.23
N ILE A 195 -7.43 -13.51 -7.23
CA ILE A 195 -6.35 -14.02 -6.37
C ILE A 195 -4.97 -13.61 -6.91
N VAL A 196 -4.79 -13.63 -8.23
CA VAL A 196 -3.48 -13.39 -8.89
C VAL A 196 -3.17 -11.91 -9.05
N LEU A 197 -4.15 -11.10 -9.48
CA LEU A 197 -3.92 -9.72 -9.89
C LEU A 197 -3.41 -8.82 -8.75
N PRO A 198 -4.00 -8.81 -7.54
CA PRO A 198 -3.52 -7.94 -6.47
C PRO A 198 -2.08 -8.25 -6.06
N LEU A 199 -1.71 -9.54 -6.02
CA LEU A 199 -0.32 -9.94 -5.74
C LEU A 199 0.63 -9.47 -6.84
N ALA A 200 0.23 -9.60 -8.11
CA ALA A 200 1.04 -9.13 -9.23
C ALA A 200 1.17 -7.61 -9.22
N LEU A 201 0.09 -6.89 -8.92
CA LEU A 201 0.10 -5.42 -8.86
C LEU A 201 0.98 -4.92 -7.72
N LEU A 202 0.74 -5.39 -6.49
CA LEU A 202 1.48 -4.94 -5.31
C LEU A 202 2.93 -5.44 -5.30
N GLY A 203 3.18 -6.65 -5.80
CA GLY A 203 4.51 -7.24 -5.84
C GLY A 203 5.38 -6.78 -7.00
N LEU A 204 4.82 -6.47 -8.18
CA LEU A 204 5.61 -6.25 -9.40
C LEU A 204 5.57 -4.81 -9.94
N VAL A 205 4.56 -4.00 -9.60
CA VAL A 205 4.50 -2.61 -10.06
C VAL A 205 5.52 -1.78 -9.29
N ALA A 206 6.52 -1.26 -10.00
CA ALA A 206 7.46 -0.30 -9.45
C ALA A 206 6.91 1.12 -9.54
N GLY A 207 7.10 1.87 -8.47
CA GLY A 207 6.53 3.19 -8.23
C GLY A 207 6.96 3.70 -6.86
N PRO A 208 6.65 4.95 -6.52
CA PRO A 208 7.04 5.50 -5.24
C PRO A 208 6.34 4.74 -4.11
N ASP A 209 7.08 4.56 -3.02
CA ASP A 209 6.56 4.59 -1.65
C ASP A 209 5.61 3.43 -1.24
N ILE A 210 4.34 3.44 -1.70
CA ILE A 210 3.33 2.45 -1.27
C ILE A 210 3.56 1.07 -1.90
N VAL A 211 4.06 1.04 -3.13
CA VAL A 211 4.31 -0.22 -3.86
C VAL A 211 5.61 -0.90 -3.43
N GLU A 212 6.41 -0.26 -2.58
CA GLU A 212 7.59 -0.86 -1.95
C GLU A 212 7.23 -1.68 -0.70
N GLN A 213 5.98 -1.62 -0.21
CA GLN A 213 5.55 -2.35 0.99
C GLN A 213 5.69 -3.88 0.84
N VAL A 214 5.25 -4.47 -0.28
CA VAL A 214 5.36 -5.92 -0.49
C VAL A 214 6.82 -6.36 -0.63
N PRO A 215 7.66 -5.67 -1.42
CA PRO A 215 9.09 -5.93 -1.42
C PRO A 215 9.74 -5.88 -0.05
N ASP A 216 9.38 -4.89 0.77
CA ASP A 216 9.98 -4.72 2.09
C ASP A 216 9.54 -5.79 3.11
N ILE A 217 8.28 -6.24 3.04
CA ILE A 217 7.81 -7.43 3.77
C ILE A 217 8.63 -8.68 3.39
N GLN A 218 8.97 -8.83 2.11
CA GLN A 218 9.82 -9.95 1.68
C GLN A 218 11.24 -9.79 2.20
N ARG A 219 11.79 -8.57 2.21
CA ARG A 219 13.13 -8.29 2.79
C ARG A 219 13.18 -8.63 4.28
N ARG A 220 12.09 -8.41 5.03
CA ARG A 220 11.94 -8.85 6.42
C ARG A 220 12.08 -10.35 6.65
N TRP A 221 11.86 -11.20 5.64
CA TRP A 221 12.12 -12.65 5.76
C TRP A 221 13.59 -12.99 6.04
N VAL A 222 14.51 -12.07 5.72
CA VAL A 222 15.93 -12.21 6.06
C VAL A 222 16.17 -11.90 7.54
N ASP A 223 15.35 -11.04 8.14
CA ASP A 223 15.47 -10.60 9.53
C ASP A 223 14.77 -11.58 10.49
N ASP A 224 13.53 -11.97 10.18
CA ASP A 224 12.66 -12.73 11.09
C ASP A 224 12.77 -14.27 10.91
N GLY A 225 13.49 -14.72 9.88
CA GLY A 225 13.72 -16.14 9.57
C GLY A 225 12.81 -16.73 8.49
N PRO A 226 13.05 -17.99 8.10
CA PRO A 226 12.49 -18.57 6.87
C PRO A 226 11.02 -19.00 6.98
N TRP A 227 10.43 -18.99 8.18
CA TRP A 227 9.10 -19.56 8.40
C TRP A 227 8.02 -18.86 7.56
N HIS A 228 8.01 -17.53 7.52
CA HIS A 228 7.07 -16.76 6.69
C HIS A 228 7.25 -17.03 5.18
N VAL A 229 8.48 -17.34 4.73
CA VAL A 229 8.74 -17.78 3.34
C VAL A 229 8.05 -19.11 3.06
N VAL A 230 8.22 -20.08 3.97
CA VAL A 230 7.63 -21.42 3.85
C VAL A 230 6.10 -21.35 3.88
N ALA A 231 5.53 -20.56 4.79
CA ALA A 231 4.10 -20.34 4.88
C ALA A 231 3.54 -19.72 3.58
N ALA A 232 4.17 -18.65 3.08
CA ALA A 232 3.77 -18.00 1.82
C ALA A 232 3.86 -18.95 0.61
N ALA A 233 4.93 -19.74 0.51
CA ALA A 233 5.10 -20.73 -0.56
C ALA A 233 4.03 -21.84 -0.48
N PHE A 234 3.75 -22.34 0.72
CA PHE A 234 2.72 -23.35 0.95
C PHE A 234 1.32 -22.83 0.58
N VAL A 235 0.93 -21.65 1.07
CA VAL A 235 -0.36 -21.04 0.75
C VAL A 235 -0.49 -20.76 -0.74
N THR A 236 0.57 -20.25 -1.39
CA THR A 236 0.58 -20.03 -2.85
C THR A 236 0.34 -21.34 -3.60
N ALA A 237 0.99 -22.44 -3.20
CA ALA A 237 0.80 -23.75 -3.84
C ALA A 237 -0.63 -24.29 -3.64
N VAL A 238 -1.19 -24.14 -2.44
CA VAL A 238 -2.59 -24.53 -2.14
C VAL A 238 -3.57 -23.72 -3.00
N LEU A 239 -3.37 -22.41 -3.11
CA LEU A 239 -4.24 -21.53 -3.91
C LEU A 239 -4.07 -21.76 -5.42
N ALA A 240 -2.87 -22.08 -5.90
CA ALA A 240 -2.65 -22.51 -7.28
C ALA A 240 -3.44 -23.80 -7.57
N GLY A 241 -3.42 -24.78 -6.65
CA GLY A 241 -4.24 -25.98 -6.74
C GLY A 241 -5.74 -25.67 -6.73
N ALA A 242 -6.21 -24.83 -5.80
CA ALA A 242 -7.62 -24.48 -5.70
C ALA A 242 -8.14 -23.69 -6.91
N THR A 243 -7.37 -22.71 -7.41
CA THR A 243 -7.69 -21.95 -8.62
C THR A 243 -7.72 -22.85 -9.86
N PHE A 244 -6.83 -23.84 -9.95
CA PHE A 244 -6.86 -24.85 -11.00
C PHE A 244 -8.15 -25.68 -10.94
N VAL A 245 -8.51 -26.23 -9.77
CA VAL A 245 -9.73 -27.04 -9.58
C VAL A 245 -10.99 -26.25 -9.94
N VAL A 246 -11.13 -25.03 -9.43
CA VAL A 246 -12.28 -24.15 -9.71
C VAL A 246 -12.30 -23.77 -11.20
N GLY A 247 -11.15 -23.46 -11.79
CA GLY A 247 -11.00 -23.17 -13.22
C GLY A 247 -11.44 -24.33 -14.11
N ARG A 248 -11.08 -25.57 -13.75
CA ARG A 248 -11.53 -26.79 -14.44
C ARG A 248 -13.03 -26.99 -14.35
N GLN A 249 -13.64 -26.78 -13.19
CA GLN A 249 -15.11 -26.88 -13.03
C GLN A 249 -15.86 -25.88 -13.92
N ARG A 250 -15.37 -24.64 -14.01
CA ARG A 250 -15.97 -23.61 -14.88
C ARG A 250 -15.78 -23.91 -16.36
N THR A 251 -14.63 -24.47 -16.72
CA THR A 251 -14.32 -24.89 -18.09
C THR A 251 -15.18 -26.09 -18.51
N ASP A 252 -15.41 -27.07 -17.62
CA ASP A 252 -16.36 -28.17 -17.85
C ASP A 252 -17.78 -27.66 -18.09
N HIS A 253 -18.22 -26.66 -17.33
CA HIS A 253 -19.54 -26.06 -17.55
C HIS A 253 -19.66 -25.37 -18.92
N LEU A 254 -18.60 -24.70 -19.39
CA LEU A 254 -18.57 -24.15 -20.75
C LEU A 254 -18.55 -25.23 -21.82
N TRP A 255 -17.75 -26.29 -21.64
CA TRP A 255 -17.67 -27.42 -22.56
C TRP A 255 -19.05 -28.03 -22.83
N ARG A 256 -19.81 -28.33 -21.78
CA ARG A 256 -21.17 -28.90 -21.89
C ARG A 256 -22.16 -28.02 -22.66
N ARG A 257 -21.88 -26.71 -22.79
CA ARG A 257 -22.67 -25.76 -23.61
C ARG A 257 -22.23 -25.71 -25.08
N THR A 258 -21.13 -26.37 -25.42
CA THR A 258 -20.65 -26.52 -26.80
C THR A 258 -21.21 -27.79 -27.47
N THR A 259 -21.47 -28.87 -26.71
CA THR A 259 -21.74 -30.22 -27.23
C THR A 259 -23.21 -30.66 -27.30
N VAL A 260 -24.19 -29.74 -27.31
CA VAL A 260 -25.64 -30.05 -27.47
C VAL A 260 -26.28 -30.85 -26.30
N GLU A 261 -25.51 -31.34 -25.33
CA GLU A 261 -26.01 -32.23 -24.25
C GLU A 261 -26.80 -31.55 -23.10
N LEU A 262 -26.82 -30.22 -23.01
CA LEU A 262 -27.70 -29.54 -22.06
C LEU A 262 -29.08 -29.33 -22.70
N PRO A 263 -30.20 -29.76 -22.08
CA PRO A 263 -31.54 -29.46 -22.56
C PRO A 263 -31.67 -27.96 -22.88
N GLU A 264 -32.22 -27.62 -24.05
CA GLU A 264 -32.40 -26.20 -24.47
C GLU A 264 -33.30 -25.43 -23.48
N GLU A 265 -34.15 -26.15 -22.74
CA GLU A 265 -34.94 -25.65 -21.62
C GLU A 265 -34.24 -25.93 -20.28
N ALA A 266 -34.09 -24.89 -19.44
CA ALA A 266 -33.58 -25.05 -18.08
C ALA A 266 -34.52 -25.92 -17.22
N ASP A 267 -34.11 -27.13 -16.84
CA ASP A 267 -34.61 -27.88 -15.68
C ASP A 267 -33.41 -28.62 -15.03
N PRO A 268 -33.34 -28.76 -13.70
CA PRO A 268 -34.41 -28.63 -12.71
C PRO A 268 -34.59 -27.22 -12.14
N LEU A 269 -35.84 -26.87 -11.81
CA LEU A 269 -36.27 -25.77 -10.92
C LEU A 269 -35.22 -25.36 -9.86
N SER A 270 -35.10 -24.05 -9.62
CA SER A 270 -34.13 -23.52 -8.65
C SER A 270 -34.35 -24.11 -7.24
N PRO A 271 -33.30 -24.51 -6.50
CA PRO A 271 -33.45 -25.04 -5.15
C PRO A 271 -33.77 -23.91 -4.16
N LEU A 272 -35.06 -23.61 -3.98
CA LEU A 272 -35.54 -22.49 -3.14
C LEU A 272 -35.02 -22.54 -1.70
N LEU A 273 -34.80 -23.73 -1.13
CA LEU A 273 -34.23 -23.89 0.21
C LEU A 273 -32.85 -23.21 0.37
N LEU A 274 -32.01 -23.18 -0.67
CA LEU A 274 -30.70 -22.55 -0.59
C LEU A 274 -30.79 -21.02 -0.44
N TRP A 275 -31.89 -20.41 -0.88
CA TRP A 275 -32.14 -18.97 -0.75
C TRP A 275 -32.55 -18.57 0.67
N PHE A 276 -33.08 -19.51 1.46
CA PHE A 276 -33.43 -19.29 2.86
C PHE A 276 -32.36 -19.79 3.83
N ALA A 277 -31.54 -20.77 3.41
CA ALA A 277 -30.48 -21.33 4.25
C ALA A 277 -29.45 -20.28 4.69
N GLY A 278 -28.97 -19.44 3.76
CA GLY A 278 -28.03 -18.35 4.08
C GLY A 278 -28.54 -17.38 5.15
N PRO A 279 -29.74 -16.80 4.98
CA PRO A 279 -30.40 -15.97 6.01
C PRO A 279 -30.57 -16.66 7.37
N VAL A 280 -30.92 -17.94 7.40
CA VAL A 280 -31.05 -18.69 8.67
C VAL A 280 -29.69 -18.87 9.33
N VAL A 281 -28.64 -19.22 8.57
CA VAL A 281 -27.27 -19.31 9.10
C VAL A 281 -26.81 -17.95 9.64
N LEU A 282 -27.10 -16.87 8.93
CA LEU A 282 -26.78 -15.51 9.37
C LEU A 282 -27.49 -15.16 10.68
N LEU A 283 -28.79 -15.44 10.79
CA LEU A 283 -29.55 -15.20 12.01
C LEU A 283 -29.00 -15.99 13.20
N VAL A 284 -28.69 -17.28 13.00
CA VAL A 284 -28.11 -18.13 14.05
C VAL A 284 -26.73 -17.61 14.47
N ALA A 285 -25.89 -17.22 13.52
CA ALA A 285 -24.58 -16.64 13.79
C ALA A 285 -24.70 -15.31 14.56
N GLY A 286 -25.60 -14.41 14.16
CA GLY A 286 -25.85 -13.16 14.87
C GLY A 286 -26.33 -13.39 16.31
N VAL A 287 -27.27 -14.33 16.53
CA VAL A 287 -27.71 -14.68 17.88
C VAL A 287 -26.56 -15.26 18.71
N ALA A 288 -25.73 -16.13 18.13
CA ALA A 288 -24.60 -16.72 18.82
C ALA A 288 -23.55 -15.67 19.23
N VAL A 289 -23.23 -14.73 18.34
CA VAL A 289 -22.31 -13.60 18.62
C VAL A 289 -22.87 -12.71 19.72
N GLN A 290 -24.14 -12.31 19.62
CA GLN A 290 -24.80 -11.48 20.63
C GLN A 290 -24.81 -12.14 22.02
N VAL A 291 -25.09 -13.45 22.08
CA VAL A 291 -25.09 -14.23 23.34
C VAL A 291 -23.67 -14.34 23.92
N GLY A 292 -22.65 -14.34 23.08
CA GLY A 292 -21.24 -14.29 23.47
C GLY A 292 -20.73 -12.91 23.89
N GLY A 293 -21.59 -11.88 23.88
CA GLY A 293 -21.20 -10.50 24.21
C GLY A 293 -20.67 -9.68 23.02
N GLY A 294 -20.67 -10.25 21.81
CA GLY A 294 -20.18 -9.57 20.61
C GLY A 294 -21.20 -8.64 19.95
N GLU A 295 -20.71 -7.79 19.06
CA GLU A 295 -21.49 -6.75 18.39
C GLU A 295 -22.25 -7.26 17.16
N VAL A 296 -23.53 -6.88 17.07
CA VAL A 296 -24.39 -7.23 15.94
C VAL A 296 -25.22 -6.03 15.50
N ALA A 297 -24.93 -5.54 14.29
CA ALA A 297 -25.71 -4.53 13.61
C ALA A 297 -26.94 -5.17 12.92
N TRP A 298 -28.00 -5.42 13.69
CA TRP A 298 -29.22 -6.10 13.20
C TRP A 298 -29.87 -5.43 11.98
N ARG A 299 -29.72 -4.11 11.81
CA ARG A 299 -30.19 -3.39 10.62
C ARG A 299 -29.47 -3.85 9.35
N ARG A 300 -28.14 -3.97 9.42
CA ARG A 300 -27.31 -4.49 8.32
C ARG A 300 -27.60 -5.97 8.06
N ALA A 301 -27.70 -6.78 9.12
CA ALA A 301 -28.03 -8.20 9.00
C ALA A 301 -29.40 -8.43 8.33
N GLY A 302 -30.40 -7.63 8.71
CA GLY A 302 -31.72 -7.62 8.06
C GLY A 302 -31.64 -7.21 6.59
N GLY A 303 -30.89 -6.14 6.26
CA GLY A 303 -30.69 -5.67 4.89
C GLY A 303 -30.01 -6.71 3.99
N PHE A 304 -28.96 -7.36 4.49
CA PHE A 304 -28.25 -8.42 3.76
C PHE A 304 -29.14 -9.65 3.53
N ALA A 305 -29.87 -10.08 4.56
CA ALA A 305 -30.78 -11.22 4.48
C ALA A 305 -32.02 -10.96 3.60
N ALA A 306 -32.47 -9.72 3.49
CA ALA A 306 -33.67 -9.36 2.74
C ALA A 306 -33.57 -9.74 1.26
N ILE A 307 -32.43 -9.55 0.60
CA ILE A 307 -32.27 -9.84 -0.83
C ILE A 307 -32.46 -11.33 -1.17
N PRO A 308 -31.73 -12.28 -0.57
CA PRO A 308 -31.95 -13.69 -0.83
C PRO A 308 -33.35 -14.17 -0.39
N ILE A 309 -33.92 -13.64 0.70
CA ILE A 309 -35.31 -13.92 1.11
C ILE A 309 -36.30 -13.46 0.03
N LEU A 310 -36.16 -12.23 -0.48
CA LEU A 310 -37.03 -11.68 -1.52
C LEU A 310 -36.91 -12.47 -2.82
N VAL A 311 -35.69 -12.84 -3.24
CA VAL A 311 -35.48 -13.68 -4.43
C VAL A 311 -36.13 -15.05 -4.25
N GLY A 312 -35.94 -15.69 -3.10
CA GLY A 312 -36.56 -16.98 -2.76
C GLY A 312 -38.09 -16.91 -2.73
N PHE A 313 -38.64 -15.89 -2.07
CA PHE A 313 -40.09 -15.66 -1.93
C PHE A 313 -40.74 -15.35 -3.28
N CYS A 314 -40.21 -14.41 -4.05
CA CYS A 314 -40.72 -14.10 -5.39
C CYS A 314 -40.68 -15.30 -6.33
N SER A 315 -39.61 -16.11 -6.24
CA SER A 315 -39.50 -17.36 -7.01
C SER A 315 -40.52 -18.40 -6.57
N TRP A 316 -40.77 -18.54 -5.26
CA TRP A 316 -41.82 -19.39 -4.71
C TRP A 316 -43.22 -18.97 -5.16
N VAL A 317 -43.58 -17.68 -5.02
CA VAL A 317 -44.87 -17.13 -5.47
C VAL A 317 -45.10 -17.39 -6.95
N ARG A 318 -44.06 -17.18 -7.78
CA ARG A 318 -44.15 -17.43 -9.21
C ARG A 318 -44.33 -18.91 -9.51
N ARG A 319 -43.59 -19.80 -8.84
CA ARG A 319 -43.73 -21.26 -8.99
C ARG A 319 -45.14 -21.74 -8.66
N VAL A 320 -45.76 -21.18 -7.62
CA VAL A 320 -47.16 -21.48 -7.25
C VAL A 320 -48.13 -20.95 -8.31
N ARG A 321 -47.95 -19.71 -8.80
CA ARG A 321 -48.84 -19.08 -9.80
C ARG A 321 -48.71 -19.68 -11.21
N SER A 322 -47.52 -20.13 -11.60
CA SER A 322 -47.26 -20.72 -12.92
C SER A 322 -47.57 -22.21 -12.99
N SER A 323 -48.12 -22.81 -11.93
CA SER A 323 -48.47 -24.24 -11.89
C SER A 323 -49.56 -24.65 -12.91
N GLY A 324 -50.16 -23.70 -13.63
CA GLY A 324 -51.15 -23.95 -14.71
C GLY A 324 -50.84 -23.34 -16.08
N SER A 325 -49.70 -22.66 -16.30
CA SER A 325 -49.33 -22.10 -17.62
C SER A 325 -47.86 -22.34 -17.93
N ALA A 326 -47.54 -22.62 -19.19
CA ALA A 326 -46.18 -22.85 -19.67
C ALA A 326 -45.34 -21.55 -19.57
N ALA A 327 -44.81 -21.26 -18.38
CA ALA A 327 -43.91 -20.15 -18.17
C ALA A 327 -42.70 -20.29 -19.11
N ARG A 328 -42.47 -19.30 -19.98
CA ARG A 328 -41.36 -19.30 -20.95
C ARG A 328 -40.03 -19.42 -20.20
N ARG A 329 -39.39 -20.59 -20.30
CA ARG A 329 -38.11 -20.89 -19.66
C ARG A 329 -36.97 -20.18 -20.41
N PRO A 330 -35.97 -19.62 -19.71
CA PRO A 330 -34.82 -19.02 -20.37
C PRO A 330 -33.98 -20.09 -21.09
N THR A 331 -33.61 -19.81 -22.34
CA THR A 331 -32.69 -20.66 -23.11
C THR A 331 -31.24 -20.29 -22.80
N ARG A 332 -30.37 -21.29 -22.71
CA ARG A 332 -28.93 -21.07 -22.48
C ARG A 332 -28.26 -20.78 -23.82
N PRO A 333 -27.51 -19.67 -23.96
CA PRO A 333 -26.85 -19.37 -25.23
C PRO A 333 -25.76 -20.42 -25.53
N LYS A 334 -25.64 -20.87 -26.78
CA LYS A 334 -24.55 -21.74 -27.23
C LYS A 334 -23.21 -21.01 -27.12
N VAL A 335 -22.14 -21.75 -26.84
CA VAL A 335 -20.77 -21.23 -26.74
C VAL A 335 -19.99 -21.70 -27.96
N THR A 336 -19.21 -20.80 -28.58
CA THR A 336 -18.34 -21.16 -29.72
C THR A 336 -17.13 -21.96 -29.25
N ALA A 337 -16.61 -22.84 -30.12
CA ALA A 337 -15.42 -23.63 -29.82
C ALA A 337 -14.19 -22.76 -29.48
N ASP A 338 -14.03 -21.61 -30.16
CA ASP A 338 -12.92 -20.68 -29.92
C ASP A 338 -13.00 -20.05 -28.52
N ARG A 339 -14.21 -19.67 -28.09
CA ARG A 339 -14.42 -19.14 -26.74
C ARG A 339 -14.14 -20.19 -25.67
N PHE A 340 -14.50 -21.45 -25.93
CA PHE A 340 -14.13 -22.56 -25.05
C PHE A 340 -12.61 -22.74 -24.95
N ARG A 341 -11.90 -22.80 -26.09
CA ARG A 341 -10.43 -22.95 -26.12
C ARG A 341 -9.71 -21.81 -25.40
N ALA A 342 -10.16 -20.57 -25.60
CA ALA A 342 -9.61 -19.41 -24.90
C ALA A 342 -9.86 -19.51 -23.39
N ALA A 343 -11.07 -19.87 -22.97
CA ALA A 343 -11.40 -20.05 -21.55
C ALA A 343 -10.62 -21.21 -20.92
N SER A 344 -10.45 -22.34 -21.60
CA SER A 344 -9.64 -23.46 -21.08
C SER A 344 -8.19 -23.07 -20.92
N LEU A 345 -7.62 -22.34 -21.89
CA LEU A 345 -6.24 -21.88 -21.82
C LEU A 345 -6.03 -20.91 -20.65
N VAL A 346 -6.88 -19.88 -20.52
CA VAL A 346 -6.78 -18.91 -19.42
C VAL A 346 -6.96 -19.59 -18.06
N GLY A 347 -7.89 -20.54 -17.95
CA GLY A 347 -8.11 -21.31 -16.71
C GLY A 347 -6.89 -22.13 -16.30
N ASP A 348 -6.14 -22.66 -17.27
CA ASP A 348 -4.91 -23.42 -17.00
C ASP A 348 -3.71 -22.49 -16.77
N VAL A 349 -3.65 -21.32 -17.41
CA VAL A 349 -2.54 -20.35 -17.28
C VAL A 349 -2.54 -19.65 -15.92
N LEU A 350 -3.70 -19.26 -15.38
CA LEU A 350 -3.78 -18.48 -14.13
C LEU A 350 -3.06 -19.11 -12.92
N PRO A 351 -3.19 -20.42 -12.63
CA PRO A 351 -2.42 -21.07 -11.57
C PRO A 351 -0.90 -21.00 -11.78
N GLY A 352 -0.43 -21.14 -13.03
CA GLY A 352 0.99 -21.02 -13.35
C GLY A 352 1.50 -19.59 -13.17
N VAL A 353 0.71 -18.60 -13.57
CA VAL A 353 1.02 -17.17 -13.36
C VAL A 353 1.13 -16.86 -11.87
N LEU A 354 0.26 -17.41 -11.02
CA LEU A 354 0.34 -17.22 -9.56
C LEU A 354 1.72 -17.61 -9.00
N LEU A 355 2.23 -18.78 -9.41
CA LEU A 355 3.55 -19.26 -8.99
C LEU A 355 4.69 -18.41 -9.56
N VAL A 356 4.58 -18.00 -10.84
CA VAL A 356 5.59 -17.12 -11.47
C VAL A 356 5.66 -15.77 -10.77
N VAL A 357 4.52 -15.17 -10.44
CA VAL A 357 4.44 -13.87 -9.75
C VAL A 357 5.17 -13.93 -8.41
N THR A 358 5.07 -15.04 -7.66
CA THR A 358 5.85 -15.19 -6.42
C THR A 358 7.36 -15.21 -6.65
N GLY A 359 7.82 -15.85 -7.73
CA GLY A 359 9.24 -15.85 -8.11
C GLY A 359 9.72 -14.46 -8.56
N LEU A 360 8.91 -13.76 -9.36
CA LEU A 360 9.19 -12.39 -9.80
C LEU A 360 9.23 -11.40 -8.63
N GLY A 361 8.35 -11.56 -7.64
CA GLY A 361 8.36 -10.76 -6.41
C GLY A 361 9.68 -10.93 -5.64
N ALA A 362 10.14 -12.17 -5.45
CA ALA A 362 11.42 -12.43 -4.80
C ALA A 362 12.61 -11.80 -5.55
N ILE A 363 12.61 -11.86 -6.89
CA ILE A 363 13.65 -11.20 -7.70
C ILE A 363 13.63 -9.69 -7.42
N ARG A 364 12.46 -9.05 -7.52
CA ARG A 364 12.31 -7.61 -7.25
C ARG A 364 12.85 -7.23 -5.88
N SER A 365 12.47 -7.96 -4.84
CA SER A 365 12.78 -7.60 -3.45
C SER A 365 14.26 -7.68 -3.11
N PHE A 366 14.98 -8.59 -3.76
CA PHE A 366 16.37 -8.93 -3.40
C PHE A 366 17.43 -8.51 -4.40
N THR A 367 17.10 -8.14 -5.65
CA THR A 367 18.12 -7.72 -6.63
C THR A 367 18.95 -6.53 -6.13
N ALA A 368 18.31 -5.47 -5.63
CA ALA A 368 19.03 -4.31 -5.10
C ALA A 368 19.83 -4.64 -3.84
N VAL A 369 19.29 -5.46 -2.93
CA VAL A 369 19.97 -5.90 -1.69
C VAL A 369 21.24 -6.69 -2.01
N VAL A 370 21.18 -7.58 -3.00
CA VAL A 370 22.35 -8.35 -3.47
C VAL A 370 23.37 -7.43 -4.13
N ALA A 371 22.93 -6.45 -4.91
CA ALA A 371 23.80 -5.48 -5.58
C ALA A 371 24.52 -4.54 -4.60
N LEU A 372 23.87 -4.18 -3.49
CA LEU A 372 24.48 -3.43 -2.39
C LEU A 372 25.52 -4.25 -1.60
N GLY A 373 25.59 -5.57 -1.77
CA GLY A 373 26.66 -6.38 -1.16
C GLY A 373 26.58 -6.47 0.37
N ASP A 374 25.37 -6.38 0.94
CA ASP A 374 25.10 -6.34 2.39
C ASP A 374 25.42 -7.66 3.16
N ASP A 375 26.31 -8.53 2.64
CA ASP A 375 26.79 -9.80 3.23
C ASP A 375 25.70 -10.76 3.76
N ARG A 376 24.49 -10.69 3.22
CA ARG A 376 23.36 -11.57 3.57
C ARG A 376 23.17 -12.63 2.50
N TRP A 377 23.84 -13.77 2.64
CA TRP A 377 23.68 -14.92 1.74
C TRP A 377 22.21 -15.38 1.59
N GLN A 378 21.37 -15.12 2.60
CA GLN A 378 19.93 -15.39 2.55
C GLN A 378 19.22 -14.59 1.46
N ALA A 379 19.59 -13.32 1.24
CA ALA A 379 19.02 -12.49 0.18
C ALA A 379 19.37 -13.06 -1.21
N LEU A 380 20.62 -13.48 -1.39
CA LEU A 380 21.05 -14.18 -2.61
C LEU A 380 20.29 -15.50 -2.80
N ALA A 381 20.14 -16.30 -1.75
CA ALA A 381 19.41 -17.56 -1.80
C ALA A 381 17.94 -17.35 -2.20
N LEU A 382 17.26 -16.37 -1.61
CA LEU A 382 15.87 -16.04 -1.94
C LEU A 382 15.71 -15.48 -3.36
N MET A 383 16.64 -14.64 -3.82
CA MET A 383 16.67 -14.20 -5.22
C MET A 383 16.82 -15.38 -6.19
N LEU A 384 17.75 -16.30 -5.91
CA LEU A 384 17.99 -17.49 -6.74
C LEU A 384 16.78 -18.44 -6.73
N ILE A 385 16.12 -18.61 -5.58
CA ILE A 385 14.84 -19.35 -5.49
C ILE A 385 13.79 -18.69 -6.40
N GLY A 386 13.73 -17.36 -6.44
CA GLY A 386 12.88 -16.62 -7.36
C GLY A 386 13.16 -16.93 -8.83
N VAL A 387 14.44 -16.88 -9.23
CA VAL A 387 14.89 -17.22 -10.60
C VAL A 387 14.55 -18.66 -10.97
N VAL A 388 14.84 -19.62 -10.08
CA VAL A 388 14.50 -21.04 -10.29
C VAL A 388 13.00 -21.24 -10.42
N THR A 389 12.21 -20.57 -9.59
CA THR A 389 10.74 -20.63 -9.64
C THR A 389 10.23 -20.16 -11.00
N VAL A 390 10.73 -19.02 -11.50
CA VAL A 390 10.36 -18.49 -12.83
C VAL A 390 10.74 -19.45 -13.96
N ALA A 391 11.95 -20.03 -13.92
CA ALA A 391 12.47 -20.90 -14.97
C ALA A 391 11.78 -22.28 -15.02
N VAL A 392 11.44 -22.85 -13.86
CA VAL A 392 10.96 -24.24 -13.73
C VAL A 392 9.44 -24.35 -13.75
N THR A 393 8.70 -23.29 -13.39
CA THR A 393 7.24 -23.35 -13.24
C THR A 393 6.55 -23.88 -14.50
N TRP A 394 6.78 -23.28 -15.66
CA TRP A 394 6.06 -23.67 -16.88
C TRP A 394 6.46 -25.05 -17.43
N PRO A 395 7.74 -25.46 -17.47
CA PRO A 395 8.11 -26.82 -17.85
C PRO A 395 7.49 -27.88 -16.94
N LEU A 396 7.58 -27.69 -15.62
CA LEU A 396 7.02 -28.62 -14.63
C LEU A 396 5.50 -28.67 -14.70
N TYR A 397 4.85 -27.50 -14.75
CA TYR A 397 3.40 -27.41 -14.82
C TYR A 397 2.84 -27.97 -16.14
N GLY A 398 3.50 -27.69 -17.27
CA GLY A 398 3.17 -28.28 -18.56
C GLY A 398 3.31 -29.81 -18.57
N TRP A 399 4.36 -30.34 -17.94
CA TRP A 399 4.53 -31.79 -17.73
C TRP A 399 3.40 -32.38 -16.88
N CYS A 400 3.03 -31.73 -15.77
CA CYS A 400 1.90 -32.14 -14.92
C CYS A 400 0.58 -32.17 -15.70
N LEU A 401 0.30 -31.13 -16.51
CA LEU A 401 -0.90 -31.09 -17.36
C LEU A 401 -0.91 -32.20 -18.41
N GLY A 402 0.25 -32.54 -18.98
CA GLY A 402 0.39 -33.68 -19.89
C GLY A 402 0.06 -35.01 -19.20
N ARG A 403 0.62 -35.23 -18.01
CA ARG A 403 0.33 -36.43 -17.20
C ARG A 403 -1.13 -36.52 -16.79
N LEU A 404 -1.77 -35.40 -16.46
CA LEU A 404 -3.19 -35.34 -16.16
C LEU A 404 -4.03 -35.75 -17.38
N ALA A 405 -3.69 -35.24 -18.57
CA ALA A 405 -4.37 -35.59 -19.81
C ALA A 405 -4.22 -37.08 -20.15
N ASP A 406 -3.03 -37.67 -19.94
CA ASP A 406 -2.79 -39.10 -20.18
C ASP A 406 -3.54 -40.02 -19.19
N ALA A 407 -3.84 -39.51 -18.00
CA ALA A 407 -4.53 -40.23 -16.93
C ALA A 407 -6.05 -39.98 -16.91
N ALA A 408 -6.57 -39.14 -17.81
CA ALA A 408 -7.96 -38.67 -17.79
C ALA A 408 -8.99 -39.82 -17.83
N ASP A 409 -8.72 -40.90 -18.55
CA ASP A 409 -9.62 -42.06 -18.69
C ASP A 409 -9.36 -43.18 -17.66
N ARG A 410 -8.38 -43.02 -16.76
CA ARG A 410 -7.89 -44.13 -15.90
C ARG A 410 -8.33 -44.04 -14.44
N ASN A 411 -8.69 -42.86 -13.94
CA ASN A 411 -8.97 -42.65 -12.51
C ASN A 411 -10.16 -41.70 -12.30
N ALA A 412 -11.04 -42.02 -11.35
CA ALA A 412 -12.18 -41.17 -10.98
C ALA A 412 -11.77 -39.74 -10.57
N ALA A 413 -10.60 -39.56 -9.94
CA ALA A 413 -10.11 -38.24 -9.55
C ALA A 413 -9.70 -37.37 -10.76
N THR A 414 -9.05 -37.96 -11.77
CA THR A 414 -8.61 -37.25 -12.99
C THR A 414 -9.77 -36.97 -13.93
N VAL A 415 -10.80 -37.82 -13.94
CA VAL A 415 -12.09 -37.55 -14.61
C VAL A 415 -12.74 -36.27 -14.06
N LEU A 416 -12.71 -36.03 -12.75
CA LEU A 416 -13.29 -34.83 -12.14
C LEU A 416 -12.58 -33.53 -12.52
N LEU A 417 -11.31 -33.61 -12.93
CA LEU A 417 -10.47 -32.47 -13.29
C LEU A 417 -10.37 -32.28 -14.82
N THR A 418 -10.90 -33.21 -15.60
CA THR A 418 -10.85 -33.15 -17.08
C THR A 418 -12.21 -32.73 -17.64
N PRO A 419 -12.31 -31.56 -18.29
CA PRO A 419 -13.56 -31.09 -18.88
C PRO A 419 -14.11 -32.09 -19.90
N GLY A 420 -15.41 -32.38 -19.81
CA GLY A 420 -16.12 -33.16 -20.82
C GLY A 420 -16.07 -34.68 -20.68
N ILE A 421 -15.47 -35.22 -19.63
CA ILE A 421 -15.53 -36.65 -19.33
C ILE A 421 -16.56 -36.89 -18.21
N ASP A 422 -17.58 -37.69 -18.49
CA ASP A 422 -18.59 -38.03 -17.51
C ASP A 422 -18.12 -39.15 -16.56
N SER A 423 -18.32 -38.94 -15.27
CA SER A 423 -18.17 -40.00 -14.28
C SER A 423 -19.42 -40.90 -14.32
N PRO A 424 -19.29 -42.23 -14.42
CA PRO A 424 -20.41 -43.17 -14.54
C PRO A 424 -21.42 -43.11 -13.36
N ALA A 425 -21.05 -42.49 -12.24
CA ALA A 425 -21.93 -42.30 -11.08
C ALA A 425 -22.94 -41.13 -11.21
N ARG A 426 -22.82 -40.26 -12.23
CA ARG A 426 -23.65 -39.03 -12.36
C ARG A 426 -24.97 -39.22 -13.12
N SER A 427 -25.29 -40.41 -13.64
CA SER A 427 -26.41 -40.64 -14.57
C SER A 427 -27.77 -40.97 -13.94
N ARG A 428 -27.94 -40.91 -12.61
CA ARG A 428 -29.25 -41.16 -11.97
C ARG A 428 -30.00 -39.87 -11.61
N THR A 429 -31.02 -39.58 -12.42
CA THR A 429 -32.01 -38.52 -12.24
C THR A 429 -32.89 -38.78 -11.01
N SER A 430 -32.56 -38.15 -9.88
CA SER A 430 -33.45 -38.07 -8.72
C SER A 430 -34.33 -36.83 -8.80
N ARG A 431 -35.64 -37.00 -8.52
CA ARG A 431 -36.67 -35.95 -8.52
C ARG A 431 -36.56 -34.94 -7.37
N SER A 432 -35.64 -35.11 -6.40
CA SER A 432 -35.45 -34.13 -5.31
C SER A 432 -34.26 -33.19 -5.58
N ALA A 433 -34.54 -31.98 -6.08
CA ALA A 433 -33.52 -31.05 -6.57
C ALA A 433 -32.54 -30.50 -5.50
N SER A 434 -32.92 -30.43 -4.21
CA SER A 434 -32.09 -29.83 -3.15
C SER A 434 -30.95 -30.75 -2.68
N LEU A 435 -31.26 -31.98 -2.25
CA LEU A 435 -30.27 -32.95 -1.79
C LEU A 435 -29.45 -33.57 -2.94
N ALA A 436 -29.98 -33.56 -4.17
CA ALA A 436 -29.26 -34.03 -5.34
C ALA A 436 -28.05 -33.13 -5.70
N SER A 437 -28.12 -31.83 -5.41
CA SER A 437 -27.01 -30.88 -5.65
C SER A 437 -25.74 -31.26 -4.89
N LEU A 438 -25.87 -31.68 -3.63
CA LEU A 438 -24.74 -32.15 -2.79
C LEU A 438 -24.01 -33.32 -3.44
N LYS A 439 -24.75 -34.30 -3.97
CA LYS A 439 -24.19 -35.48 -4.64
C LYS A 439 -23.61 -35.17 -6.02
N GLN A 440 -24.09 -34.13 -6.70
CA GLN A 440 -23.65 -33.75 -8.05
C GLN A 440 -22.34 -32.94 -8.04
N HIS A 441 -22.09 -32.16 -6.96
CA HIS A 441 -20.97 -31.22 -6.85
C HIS A 441 -20.12 -31.39 -5.58
N PRO A 442 -19.65 -32.60 -5.23
CA PRO A 442 -18.95 -32.84 -3.96
C PRO A 442 -17.70 -31.97 -3.81
N VAL A 443 -16.95 -31.73 -4.90
CA VAL A 443 -15.74 -30.91 -4.89
C VAL A 443 -16.05 -29.43 -4.63
N SER A 444 -17.12 -28.87 -5.22
CA SER A 444 -17.49 -27.46 -5.00
C SER A 444 -18.03 -27.25 -3.58
N TRP A 445 -18.75 -28.22 -3.02
CA TRP A 445 -19.19 -28.17 -1.62
C TRP A 445 -18.03 -28.31 -0.64
N LEU A 446 -17.06 -29.19 -0.91
CA LEU A 446 -15.83 -29.28 -0.12
C LEU A 446 -15.02 -27.99 -0.20
N ALA A 447 -14.85 -27.42 -1.40
CA ALA A 447 -14.17 -26.14 -1.57
C ALA A 447 -14.89 -25.00 -0.83
N LEU A 448 -16.23 -24.97 -0.87
CA LEU A 448 -17.04 -24.03 -0.10
C LEU A 448 -16.81 -24.19 1.41
N ALA A 449 -16.84 -25.41 1.93
CA ALA A 449 -16.64 -25.68 3.35
C ALA A 449 -15.22 -25.32 3.81
N LEU A 450 -14.18 -25.74 3.07
CA LEU A 450 -12.79 -25.45 3.40
C LEU A 450 -12.47 -23.96 3.32
N SER A 451 -12.97 -23.27 2.29
CA SER A 451 -12.79 -21.81 2.17
C SER A 451 -13.52 -21.04 3.26
N THR A 452 -14.74 -21.46 3.61
CA THR A 452 -15.48 -20.85 4.73
C THR A 452 -14.75 -21.07 6.06
N LEU A 453 -14.27 -22.30 6.31
CA LEU A 453 -13.52 -22.60 7.54
C LEU A 453 -12.20 -21.82 7.61
N ALA A 454 -11.43 -21.77 6.53
CA ALA A 454 -10.18 -21.03 6.48
C ALA A 454 -10.40 -19.52 6.72
N GLY A 455 -11.40 -18.93 6.07
CA GLY A 455 -11.76 -17.53 6.27
C GLY A 455 -12.24 -17.24 7.70
N LEU A 456 -13.06 -18.11 8.29
CA LEU A 456 -13.51 -17.95 9.68
C LEU A 456 -12.36 -18.10 10.68
N LEU A 457 -11.47 -19.08 10.51
CA LEU A 457 -10.32 -19.25 11.40
C LEU A 457 -9.38 -18.03 11.36
N LEU A 458 -9.10 -17.51 10.16
CA LEU A 458 -8.32 -16.28 10.03
C LEU A 458 -9.01 -15.09 10.69
N ALA A 459 -10.31 -14.91 10.43
CA ALA A 459 -11.06 -13.78 10.98
C ALA A 459 -11.15 -13.83 12.51
N LEU A 460 -11.27 -15.02 13.11
CA LEU A 460 -11.40 -15.20 14.56
C LEU A 460 -10.06 -15.22 15.31
N LEU A 461 -8.95 -15.49 14.62
CA LEU A 461 -7.61 -15.65 15.23
C LEU A 461 -6.56 -14.79 14.49
N PRO A 462 -6.72 -13.44 14.44
CA PRO A 462 -5.80 -12.57 13.71
C PRO A 462 -4.36 -12.63 14.26
N GLY A 463 -4.19 -12.69 15.58
CA GLY A 463 -2.86 -12.80 16.21
C GLY A 463 -2.12 -14.11 15.88
N TRP A 464 -2.85 -15.23 15.79
CA TRP A 464 -2.26 -16.49 15.29
C TRP A 464 -1.84 -16.37 13.82
N ALA A 465 -2.63 -15.69 12.99
CA ALA A 465 -2.27 -15.46 11.59
C ALA A 465 -1.04 -14.56 11.47
N ALA A 466 -0.90 -13.55 12.33
CA ALA A 466 0.28 -12.70 12.45
C ALA A 466 1.54 -13.52 12.74
N ALA A 467 1.56 -14.22 13.88
CA ALA A 467 2.72 -14.99 14.32
C ALA A 467 3.01 -16.23 13.44
N GLY A 468 1.98 -16.85 12.87
CA GLY A 468 2.06 -18.15 12.21
C GLY A 468 2.18 -18.10 10.69
N LEU A 469 1.66 -17.08 10.01
CA LEU A 469 1.59 -17.04 8.54
C LEU A 469 2.33 -15.83 7.95
N GLY A 470 2.35 -14.70 8.66
CA GLY A 470 2.85 -13.42 8.17
C GLY A 470 1.99 -12.80 7.06
N VAL A 471 2.31 -11.56 6.69
CA VAL A 471 1.44 -10.70 5.88
C VAL A 471 1.04 -11.32 4.53
N ILE A 472 2.00 -11.85 3.77
CA ILE A 472 1.75 -12.34 2.40
C ILE A 472 0.88 -13.60 2.42
N ALA A 473 1.19 -14.58 3.25
CA ALA A 473 0.41 -15.82 3.30
C ALA A 473 -1.00 -15.56 3.85
N THR A 474 -1.15 -14.69 4.84
CA THR A 474 -2.44 -14.26 5.38
C THR A 474 -3.27 -13.52 4.33
N PHE A 475 -2.71 -12.54 3.61
CA PHE A 475 -3.40 -11.84 2.53
C PHE A 475 -3.90 -12.81 1.45
N GLN A 476 -3.02 -13.70 1.00
CA GLN A 476 -3.33 -14.71 0.00
C GLN A 476 -4.45 -15.64 0.46
N LEU A 477 -4.36 -16.17 1.67
CA LEU A 477 -5.33 -17.12 2.20
C LEU A 477 -6.67 -16.44 2.48
N ALA A 478 -6.67 -15.21 3.01
CA ALA A 478 -7.87 -14.41 3.22
C ALA A 478 -8.59 -14.13 1.90
N LEU A 479 -7.92 -13.54 0.92
CA LEU A 479 -8.50 -13.21 -0.38
C LEU A 479 -8.89 -14.46 -1.18
N GLY A 480 -8.05 -15.49 -1.09
CA GLY A 480 -8.27 -16.81 -1.68
C GLY A 480 -9.51 -17.48 -1.12
N SER A 481 -9.69 -17.47 0.20
CA SER A 481 -10.85 -18.05 0.87
C SER A 481 -12.15 -17.38 0.40
N LEU A 482 -12.21 -16.05 0.40
CA LEU A 482 -13.39 -15.30 -0.07
C LEU A 482 -13.67 -15.56 -1.56
N SER A 483 -12.63 -15.54 -2.40
CA SER A 483 -12.74 -15.76 -3.84
C SER A 483 -13.21 -17.18 -4.17
N ILE A 484 -12.66 -18.20 -3.51
CA ILE A 484 -13.04 -19.61 -3.68
C ILE A 484 -14.45 -19.86 -3.13
N LEU A 485 -14.83 -19.23 -2.01
CA LEU A 485 -16.19 -19.29 -1.46
C LEU A 485 -17.20 -18.80 -2.50
N ILE A 486 -17.02 -17.58 -3.02
CA ILE A 486 -17.93 -17.01 -4.03
C ILE A 486 -17.92 -17.86 -5.31
N ALA A 487 -16.74 -18.30 -5.77
CA ALA A 487 -16.64 -19.14 -6.96
C ALA A 487 -17.36 -20.48 -6.80
N SER A 488 -17.28 -21.09 -5.62
CA SER A 488 -17.94 -22.36 -5.30
C SER A 488 -19.47 -22.20 -5.29
N VAL A 489 -19.98 -21.13 -4.67
CA VAL A 489 -21.42 -20.80 -4.72
C VAL A 489 -21.89 -20.59 -6.16
N VAL A 490 -21.09 -19.88 -6.97
CA VAL A 490 -21.38 -19.66 -8.40
C VAL A 490 -21.44 -20.98 -9.17
N VAL A 491 -20.50 -21.90 -8.95
CA VAL A 491 -20.52 -23.22 -9.62
C VAL A 491 -21.75 -24.05 -9.19
N ILE A 492 -22.08 -24.05 -7.90
CA ILE A 492 -23.25 -24.77 -7.34
C ILE A 492 -24.57 -24.20 -7.94
N THR A 493 -24.66 -22.88 -8.10
CA THR A 493 -25.89 -22.19 -8.56
C THR A 493 -26.01 -22.08 -10.09
N GLN A 494 -24.96 -22.35 -10.86
CA GLN A 494 -24.98 -22.24 -12.33
C GLN A 494 -25.76 -23.37 -13.02
N ARG A 495 -25.79 -24.60 -12.47
CA ARG A 495 -26.47 -25.74 -13.11
C ARG A 495 -28.00 -25.73 -13.01
N PRO A 496 -28.64 -25.37 -11.88
CA PRO A 496 -30.11 -25.30 -11.77
C PRO A 496 -30.75 -24.16 -12.58
N GLY A 497 -29.96 -23.24 -13.14
CA GLY A 497 -30.46 -22.04 -13.83
C GLY A 497 -30.84 -20.92 -12.85
N ALA A 498 -31.20 -19.76 -13.39
CA ALA A 498 -31.62 -18.61 -12.58
C ALA A 498 -32.94 -18.88 -11.84
N PRO A 499 -33.12 -18.35 -10.61
CA PRO A 499 -34.41 -18.36 -9.91
C PRO A 499 -35.54 -17.80 -10.76
N GLU A 500 -36.75 -18.28 -10.53
CA GLU A 500 -37.95 -17.88 -11.25
C GLU A 500 -38.24 -16.38 -11.13
N ALA A 501 -37.78 -15.75 -10.04
CA ALA A 501 -37.80 -14.31 -9.87
C ALA A 501 -37.05 -13.53 -10.98
N PHE A 502 -36.21 -14.14 -11.81
CA PHE A 502 -35.52 -13.45 -12.91
C PHE A 502 -36.07 -13.79 -14.30
N TRP A 503 -37.21 -14.50 -14.36
CA TRP A 503 -37.85 -14.90 -15.61
C TRP A 503 -38.84 -13.82 -16.11
N PHE A 504 -38.41 -12.56 -16.12
CA PHE A 504 -39.18 -11.41 -16.62
C PHE A 504 -38.92 -11.16 -18.12
N THR A 505 -39.98 -10.87 -18.87
CA THR A 505 -39.92 -10.56 -20.31
C THR A 505 -39.60 -9.07 -20.50
N PRO A 506 -38.73 -8.64 -21.44
CA PRO A 506 -38.10 -9.39 -22.54
C PRO A 506 -36.67 -9.90 -22.30
N ARG A 507 -36.03 -9.64 -21.15
CA ARG A 507 -34.64 -10.05 -20.85
C ARG A 507 -34.58 -11.06 -19.69
N THR A 508 -34.88 -12.32 -19.99
CA THR A 508 -34.77 -13.41 -19.00
C THR A 508 -33.31 -13.81 -18.78
N LEU A 509 -32.87 -13.89 -17.51
CA LEU A 509 -31.53 -14.38 -17.17
C LEU A 509 -31.52 -15.91 -17.15
N ALA A 510 -30.56 -16.53 -17.85
CA ALA A 510 -30.40 -17.99 -17.86
C ALA A 510 -29.62 -18.53 -16.65
N PHE A 511 -28.85 -17.66 -15.97
CA PHE A 511 -27.98 -18.00 -14.84
C PHE A 511 -28.23 -17.07 -13.67
N THR A 512 -28.10 -17.58 -12.45
CA THR A 512 -28.17 -16.80 -11.23
C THR A 512 -27.08 -15.71 -11.22
N PRO A 513 -27.43 -14.42 -11.10
CA PRO A 513 -26.46 -13.34 -11.07
C PRO A 513 -25.83 -13.20 -9.67
N THR A 514 -25.23 -14.28 -9.14
CA THR A 514 -24.79 -14.39 -7.74
C THR A 514 -23.90 -13.24 -7.29
N THR A 515 -22.87 -12.88 -8.07
CA THR A 515 -22.00 -11.73 -7.69
C THR A 515 -22.75 -10.41 -7.69
N SER A 516 -23.64 -10.17 -8.65
CA SER A 516 -24.46 -8.96 -8.64
C SER A 516 -25.40 -8.92 -7.43
N LEU A 517 -25.92 -10.07 -6.99
CA LEU A 517 -26.76 -10.16 -5.80
C LEU A 517 -25.96 -9.95 -4.51
N VAL A 518 -24.74 -10.50 -4.41
CA VAL A 518 -23.84 -10.25 -3.27
C VAL A 518 -23.47 -8.77 -3.22
N VAL A 519 -23.06 -8.17 -4.35
CA VAL A 519 -22.75 -6.74 -4.43
C VAL A 519 -23.97 -5.89 -4.07
N LEU A 520 -25.16 -6.24 -4.57
CA LEU A 520 -26.40 -5.56 -4.21
C LEU A 520 -26.69 -5.69 -2.71
N ALA A 521 -26.37 -6.82 -2.10
CA ALA A 521 -26.54 -7.02 -0.66
C ALA A 521 -25.57 -6.16 0.16
N CYS A 522 -24.29 -6.11 -0.21
CA CYS A 522 -23.32 -5.19 0.39
C CYS A 522 -23.72 -3.71 0.21
N LEU A 523 -24.27 -3.33 -0.96
CA LEU A 523 -24.75 -1.96 -1.18
C LEU A 523 -26.00 -1.65 -0.35
N ALA A 524 -26.90 -2.61 -0.21
CA ALA A 524 -28.09 -2.45 0.63
C ALA A 524 -27.72 -2.30 2.11
N THR A 525 -26.69 -3.00 2.60
CA THR A 525 -26.21 -2.82 3.97
C THR A 525 -25.49 -1.50 4.19
N ALA A 526 -24.73 -1.02 3.20
CA ALA A 526 -24.11 0.30 3.25
C ALA A 526 -25.13 1.43 3.40
N VAL A 527 -26.34 1.29 2.84
CA VAL A 527 -27.46 2.25 3.02
C VAL A 527 -28.18 2.06 4.36
N ALA A 528 -28.15 0.86 4.92
CA ALA A 528 -28.91 0.51 6.12
C ALA A 528 -28.18 0.79 7.45
N GLY A 529 -26.87 1.01 7.41
CA GLY A 529 -26.04 1.29 8.59
C GLY A 529 -25.55 2.73 8.66
N THR A 530 -24.95 3.08 9.80
CA THR A 530 -24.33 4.38 10.09
C THR A 530 -22.82 4.34 9.86
N GLY A 531 -22.16 5.50 9.83
CA GLY A 531 -20.72 5.58 9.53
C GLY A 531 -19.83 4.92 10.60
N ASP A 532 -20.27 4.99 11.85
CA ASP A 532 -19.58 4.56 13.07
C ASP A 532 -19.67 3.05 13.36
N ASP A 533 -20.71 2.37 12.88
CA ASP A 533 -20.96 0.94 13.14
C ASP A 533 -19.73 0.02 12.92
N VAL A 534 -18.88 0.32 11.93
CA VAL A 534 -17.83 -0.60 11.46
C VAL A 534 -16.44 -0.12 11.86
N HIS A 535 -16.22 1.19 11.85
CA HIS A 535 -14.91 1.81 12.04
C HIS A 535 -14.97 2.92 13.11
N PRO A 536 -15.40 2.60 14.35
CA PRO A 536 -15.47 3.60 15.41
C PRO A 536 -14.06 4.07 15.82
N VAL A 537 -14.00 5.25 16.41
CA VAL A 537 -12.81 5.72 17.14
C VAL A 537 -12.79 5.03 18.51
N ARG A 538 -11.61 4.61 18.98
CA ARG A 538 -11.45 3.97 20.30
C ARG A 538 -11.31 5.03 21.39
N ASP A 539 -12.24 5.02 22.35
CA ASP A 539 -12.17 5.89 23.52
C ASP A 539 -11.11 5.41 24.52
N GLY A 540 -10.41 6.36 25.14
CA GLY A 540 -9.50 6.09 26.26
C GLY A 540 -10.25 5.97 27.60
N PRO A 541 -9.59 5.46 28.66
CA PRO A 541 -10.23 5.31 29.96
C PRO A 541 -10.59 6.68 30.57
N ASN A 542 -11.87 6.86 30.90
CA ASN A 542 -12.46 8.12 31.39
C ASN A 542 -12.14 8.44 32.86
N ASP A 543 -11.52 7.53 33.60
CA ASP A 543 -11.24 7.66 35.04
C ASP A 543 -10.27 8.81 35.37
N ALA A 544 -9.56 9.35 34.37
CA ALA A 544 -8.66 10.48 34.52
C ALA A 544 -9.37 11.85 34.61
N GLY A 545 -10.65 11.94 34.25
CA GLY A 545 -11.32 13.21 33.96
C GLY A 545 -10.70 13.89 32.73
N ILE A 546 -11.50 14.58 31.92
CA ILE A 546 -10.96 15.45 30.87
C ILE A 546 -10.24 16.59 31.59
N GLY A 547 -8.92 16.50 31.71
CA GLY A 547 -8.11 17.61 32.21
C GLY A 547 -8.37 18.84 31.37
N VAL A 548 -8.53 20.01 32.00
CA VAL A 548 -8.60 21.28 31.27
C VAL A 548 -7.28 21.44 30.53
N ARG A 549 -7.30 21.29 29.19
CA ARG A 549 -6.11 21.48 28.35
C ARG A 549 -5.64 22.93 28.47
N ALA A 550 -4.33 23.12 28.64
CA ALA A 550 -3.76 24.45 28.75
C ALA A 550 -3.88 25.17 27.39
N GLY A 551 -4.24 26.46 27.45
CA GLY A 551 -4.07 27.35 26.30
C GLY A 551 -2.63 27.81 26.16
N VAL A 552 -2.27 28.37 25.01
CA VAL A 552 -0.92 28.84 24.68
C VAL A 552 -0.25 29.72 25.76
N PRO A 553 -0.91 30.69 26.42
CA PRO A 553 -0.25 31.54 27.42
C PRO A 553 0.21 30.75 28.65
N VAL A 554 -0.67 29.90 29.19
CA VAL A 554 -0.38 29.04 30.34
C VAL A 554 0.74 28.05 29.99
N LEU A 555 0.73 27.57 28.74
CA LEU A 555 1.76 26.66 28.25
C LEU A 555 3.14 27.32 28.21
N LEU A 556 3.24 28.57 27.75
CA LEU A 556 4.50 29.32 27.74
C LEU A 556 5.06 29.54 29.15
N ASP A 557 4.21 29.89 30.12
CA ASP A 557 4.61 30.06 31.52
C ASP A 557 5.13 28.75 32.12
N GLN A 558 4.47 27.63 31.83
CA GLN A 558 4.91 26.30 32.29
C GLN A 558 6.24 25.90 31.66
N TRP A 559 6.44 26.16 30.36
CA TRP A 559 7.71 25.89 29.68
C TRP A 559 8.86 26.73 30.25
N LEU A 560 8.61 28.02 30.51
CA LEU A 560 9.59 28.91 31.14
C LEU A 560 9.99 28.42 32.53
N ALA A 561 9.04 27.89 33.30
CA ALA A 561 9.28 27.33 34.64
C ALA A 561 9.95 25.94 34.63
N ALA A 562 9.94 25.22 33.50
CA ALA A 562 10.43 23.84 33.41
C ALA A 562 11.96 23.69 33.50
N ASP A 563 12.71 24.77 33.23
CA ASP A 563 14.15 24.87 33.46
C ASP A 563 14.33 25.91 34.59
N PRO A 564 14.45 25.52 35.86
CA PRO A 564 14.60 26.44 37.00
C PRO A 564 16.04 26.89 37.24
N ASP A 565 17.03 26.13 36.77
CA ASP A 565 18.46 26.40 36.97
C ASP A 565 19.09 27.18 35.80
N GLY A 566 18.42 27.24 34.65
CA GLY A 566 18.83 28.04 33.49
C GLY A 566 19.85 27.30 32.66
N VAL A 567 19.80 25.98 32.68
CA VAL A 567 20.79 25.10 32.04
C VAL A 567 20.73 25.27 30.52
N CYS A 568 19.56 25.61 29.99
CA CYS A 568 19.33 25.79 28.57
C CYS A 568 19.44 27.25 28.11
N GLU A 569 20.06 28.11 28.92
CA GLU A 569 20.28 29.51 28.60
C GLU A 569 21.71 29.76 28.11
N THR A 570 21.84 30.48 26.99
CA THR A 570 23.12 30.98 26.49
C THR A 570 23.29 32.45 26.83
N GLU A 571 24.46 32.84 27.36
CA GLU A 571 24.79 34.24 27.58
C GLU A 571 25.34 34.89 26.31
N LEU A 572 24.66 35.92 25.82
CA LEU A 572 25.07 36.80 24.73
C LEU A 572 25.35 38.19 25.30
N GLU A 573 26.62 38.52 25.56
CA GLU A 573 27.10 39.86 25.98
C GLU A 573 26.11 40.62 26.89
N GLY A 574 25.82 40.04 28.07
CA GLY A 574 24.95 40.64 29.09
C GLY A 574 23.46 40.33 28.96
N GLN A 575 23.02 39.51 27.98
CA GLN A 575 21.66 38.98 27.91
C GLN A 575 21.63 37.46 27.81
N ARG A 576 20.68 36.83 28.52
CA ARG A 576 20.47 35.39 28.45
C ARG A 576 19.45 35.08 27.36
N VAL A 577 19.70 34.05 26.57
CA VAL A 577 18.80 33.57 25.51
C VAL A 577 18.47 32.12 25.75
N ARG A 578 17.18 31.77 25.66
CA ARG A 578 16.70 30.39 25.67
C ARG A 578 16.04 30.04 24.33
N PRO A 579 16.49 29.00 23.62
CA PRO A 579 15.86 28.54 22.39
C PRO A 579 14.48 27.94 22.71
N LEU A 580 13.45 28.39 21.99
CA LEU A 580 12.11 27.79 22.00
C LEU A 580 11.97 26.89 20.77
N VAL A 581 12.20 25.60 20.96
CA VAL A 581 12.21 24.64 19.86
C VAL A 581 10.79 24.20 19.50
N MET A 582 10.46 24.07 18.23
CA MET A 582 9.21 23.48 17.75
C MET A 582 9.53 22.37 16.75
N TYR A 583 8.86 21.22 16.85
CA TYR A 583 9.07 20.10 15.94
C TYR A 583 7.94 19.98 14.92
N ALA A 584 8.31 19.92 13.65
CA ALA A 584 7.44 19.56 12.54
C ALA A 584 7.87 18.18 12.00
N ALA A 585 6.97 17.21 11.96
CA ALA A 585 7.27 15.86 11.49
C ALA A 585 6.44 15.49 10.26
N GLU A 586 7.12 15.24 9.13
CA GLU A 586 6.46 14.87 7.89
C GLU A 586 5.82 13.48 7.97
N GLY A 587 4.65 13.32 7.36
CA GLY A 587 4.00 12.02 7.19
C GLY A 587 4.70 11.12 6.18
N GLY A 588 4.65 9.81 6.43
CA GLY A 588 5.31 8.83 5.57
C GLY A 588 5.25 7.38 6.07
N GLY A 589 4.17 6.98 6.76
CA GLY A 589 4.04 5.64 7.35
C GLY A 589 5.18 5.27 8.31
N ILE A 590 5.51 3.98 8.42
CA ILE A 590 6.53 3.51 9.36
C ILE A 590 7.92 4.11 9.10
N ARG A 591 8.25 4.47 7.85
CA ARG A 591 9.49 5.18 7.51
C ARG A 591 9.55 6.53 8.22
N ALA A 592 8.49 7.33 8.12
CA ALA A 592 8.43 8.62 8.82
C ALA A 592 8.46 8.47 10.34
N ALA A 593 7.79 7.45 10.89
CA ALA A 593 7.83 7.17 12.32
C ALA A 593 9.27 6.87 12.78
N TYR A 594 9.98 6.02 12.03
CA TYR A 594 11.37 5.66 12.33
C TYR A 594 12.29 6.87 12.19
N TRP A 595 12.15 7.65 11.11
CA TRP A 595 12.95 8.85 10.86
C TRP A 595 12.77 9.89 11.97
N THR A 596 11.50 10.21 12.31
CA THR A 596 11.16 11.19 13.34
C THR A 596 11.67 10.75 14.71
N ALA A 597 11.43 9.50 15.09
CA ALA A 597 11.92 8.97 16.36
C ALA A 597 13.45 8.97 16.44
N SER A 598 14.13 8.64 15.34
CA SER A 598 15.60 8.67 15.27
C SER A 598 16.15 10.08 15.40
N GLY A 599 15.55 11.06 14.73
CA GLY A 599 15.95 12.47 14.82
C GLY A 599 15.72 13.04 16.22
N VAL A 600 14.58 12.73 16.85
CA VAL A 600 14.29 13.14 18.24
C VAL A 600 15.28 12.51 19.22
N ASP A 601 15.58 11.22 19.08
CA ASP A 601 16.58 10.54 19.92
C ASP A 601 17.99 11.11 19.72
N GLN A 602 18.36 11.48 18.49
CA GLN A 602 19.65 12.11 18.21
C GLN A 602 19.76 13.48 18.90
N ILE A 603 18.71 14.31 18.85
CA ILE A 603 18.69 15.60 19.57
C ILE A 603 18.80 15.35 21.09
N ALA A 604 18.04 14.40 21.63
CA ALA A 604 18.09 14.05 23.04
C ALA A 604 19.48 13.57 23.49
N ALA A 605 20.14 12.73 22.68
CA ALA A 605 21.48 12.21 22.97
C ALA A 605 22.56 13.30 22.94
N LEU A 606 22.38 14.33 22.11
CA LEU A 606 23.34 15.42 21.94
C LEU A 606 23.18 16.51 23.01
N THR A 607 22.02 16.62 23.67
CA THR A 607 21.79 17.49 24.84
C THR A 607 21.60 16.69 26.15
N PRO A 608 22.63 15.97 26.65
CA PRO A 608 22.50 15.13 27.84
C PRO A 608 22.48 15.95 29.12
N GLY A 609 21.49 15.72 29.99
CA GLY A 609 21.32 16.38 31.28
C GLY A 609 19.90 16.14 31.81
N PRO A 610 19.59 16.46 33.09
CA PRO A 610 18.23 16.43 33.64
C PRO A 610 17.29 17.52 33.05
N GLU A 611 17.84 18.48 32.33
CA GLU A 611 17.14 19.41 31.45
C GLU A 611 17.51 19.12 29.99
N VAL A 612 16.55 18.65 29.19
CA VAL A 612 16.78 18.37 27.76
C VAL A 612 16.61 19.66 26.96
N CYS A 613 17.70 20.38 26.69
CA CYS A 613 17.65 21.70 26.03
C CYS A 613 17.12 21.68 24.60
N GLY A 614 17.12 20.51 23.95
CA GLY A 614 16.44 20.30 22.68
C GLY A 614 14.93 20.07 22.78
N GLY A 615 14.36 20.04 23.99
CA GLY A 615 12.94 19.77 24.22
C GLY A 615 12.01 20.79 23.56
N ALA A 616 11.07 20.29 22.76
CA ALA A 616 10.16 21.15 22.02
C ALA A 616 9.10 21.80 22.92
N PHE A 617 8.79 23.07 22.67
CA PHE A 617 7.64 23.79 23.23
C PHE A 617 6.31 23.22 22.75
N VAL A 618 6.25 22.84 21.47
CA VAL A 618 5.10 22.14 20.86
C VAL A 618 5.60 21.36 19.65
N SER A 619 5.01 20.20 19.40
CA SER A 619 5.27 19.40 18.21
C SER A 619 4.01 19.19 17.38
N SER A 620 4.15 19.22 16.06
CA SER A 620 3.09 18.86 15.12
C SER A 620 3.61 17.88 14.08
N GLY A 621 2.78 16.92 13.71
CA GLY A 621 3.12 15.95 12.68
C GLY A 621 1.89 15.35 12.04
N ALA A 622 2.09 14.70 10.90
CA ALA A 622 1.05 13.95 10.19
C ALA A 622 1.50 12.50 10.00
N SER A 623 0.54 11.58 9.83
CA SER A 623 0.81 10.18 9.51
C SER A 623 1.88 9.54 10.41
N GLY A 624 2.78 8.75 9.83
CA GLY A 624 3.92 8.19 10.53
C GLY A 624 4.77 9.18 11.33
N GLY A 625 4.94 10.44 10.90
CA GLY A 625 5.65 11.46 11.68
C GLY A 625 4.93 11.77 13.00
N ALA A 626 3.59 11.79 12.98
CA ALA A 626 2.77 11.90 14.18
C ALA A 626 2.95 10.69 15.12
N LEU A 627 3.03 9.47 14.57
CA LEU A 627 3.32 8.26 15.35
C LEU A 627 4.72 8.30 15.99
N GLY A 628 5.74 8.76 15.25
CA GLY A 628 7.09 8.92 15.78
C GLY A 628 7.14 9.89 16.97
N LEU A 629 6.45 11.04 16.86
CA LEU A 629 6.31 11.99 17.97
C LEU A 629 5.52 11.41 19.15
N ALA A 630 4.44 10.67 18.90
CA ALA A 630 3.63 10.04 19.95
C ALA A 630 4.38 8.92 20.69
N ILE A 631 5.25 8.19 20.01
CA ILE A 631 6.13 7.20 20.67
C ILE A 631 7.20 7.94 21.47
N ALA A 632 7.82 8.97 20.91
CA ALA A 632 8.81 9.78 21.63
C ALA A 632 8.24 10.54 22.84
N SER A 633 6.93 10.80 22.91
CA SER A 633 6.29 11.43 24.08
C SER A 633 5.99 10.46 25.23
N VAL A 634 5.97 9.14 24.97
CA VAL A 634 5.69 8.12 26.00
C VAL A 634 6.89 7.26 26.37
N ARG A 635 8.00 7.39 25.64
CA ARG A 635 9.27 6.70 25.88
C ARG A 635 10.28 7.66 26.51
N ASP A 636 11.27 7.09 27.19
CA ASP A 636 12.41 7.87 27.68
C ASP A 636 13.21 8.45 26.49
N PRO A 637 13.78 9.67 26.61
CA PRO A 637 14.58 10.25 25.55
C PRO A 637 15.76 9.34 25.16
N GLY A 638 15.88 8.99 23.88
CA GLY A 638 16.89 8.05 23.36
C GLY A 638 16.36 6.64 23.06
N ASP A 639 15.14 6.31 23.50
CA ASP A 639 14.52 4.99 23.30
C ASP A 639 13.45 4.95 22.21
N ALA A 640 13.07 6.09 21.62
CA ALA A 640 11.95 6.19 20.69
C ALA A 640 12.18 5.38 19.41
N ARG A 641 13.40 5.44 18.85
CA ARG A 641 13.80 4.72 17.63
C ARG A 641 13.68 3.21 17.80
N GLU A 642 14.17 2.68 18.91
CA GLU A 642 14.10 1.23 19.16
C GLU A 642 12.64 0.80 19.41
N ALA A 643 11.83 1.62 20.06
CA ALA A 643 10.40 1.37 20.20
C ALA A 643 9.69 1.32 18.82
N VAL A 644 9.97 2.27 17.92
CA VAL A 644 9.45 2.22 16.53
C VAL A 644 9.93 0.97 15.80
N ARG A 645 11.19 0.58 16.01
CA ARG A 645 11.76 -0.64 15.42
C ARG A 645 10.99 -1.89 15.83
N GLN A 646 10.56 -1.98 17.09
CA GLN A 646 9.76 -3.10 17.61
C GLN A 646 8.39 -3.21 16.92
N ILE A 647 7.69 -2.10 16.74
CA ILE A 647 6.36 -2.10 16.07
C ILE A 647 6.44 -2.19 14.53
N SER A 648 7.63 -2.02 13.94
CA SER A 648 7.84 -2.12 12.49
C SER A 648 7.88 -3.55 11.94
N GLY A 649 7.60 -4.55 12.79
CA GLY A 649 7.46 -5.95 12.42
C GLY A 649 6.19 -6.26 11.61
N PRO A 650 6.04 -7.49 11.10
CA PRO A 650 4.94 -7.86 10.21
C PRO A 650 3.57 -8.00 10.90
N ASP A 651 3.52 -8.07 12.23
CA ASP A 651 2.33 -8.51 12.96
C ASP A 651 1.14 -7.57 12.80
N GLY A 652 1.33 -6.27 13.11
CA GLY A 652 0.28 -5.27 12.97
C GLY A 652 -0.31 -5.20 11.55
N LEU A 653 0.54 -5.27 10.52
CA LEU A 653 0.06 -5.29 9.13
C LEU A 653 -0.65 -6.61 8.77
N THR A 654 -0.24 -7.74 9.35
CA THR A 654 -0.88 -9.04 9.13
C THR A 654 -2.29 -9.07 9.72
N GLU A 655 -2.45 -8.53 10.93
CA GLU A 655 -3.76 -8.37 11.56
C GLU A 655 -4.63 -7.38 10.75
N ALA A 656 -4.05 -6.26 10.29
CA ALA A 656 -4.76 -5.28 9.47
C ALA A 656 -5.30 -5.86 8.16
N VAL A 657 -4.49 -6.69 7.48
CA VAL A 657 -4.89 -7.38 6.25
C VAL A 657 -6.05 -8.35 6.51
N THR A 658 -5.99 -9.08 7.63
CA THR A 658 -7.07 -9.97 8.07
C THR A 658 -8.34 -9.18 8.34
N GLY A 659 -8.20 -8.04 9.02
CA GLY A 659 -9.27 -7.09 9.25
C GLY A 659 -9.90 -6.60 7.95
N MET A 660 -9.10 -6.06 7.03
CA MET A 660 -9.55 -5.52 5.75
C MET A 660 -10.32 -6.55 4.90
N VAL A 661 -9.71 -7.71 4.66
CA VAL A 661 -10.24 -8.69 3.68
C VAL A 661 -11.40 -9.49 4.27
N LEU A 662 -11.35 -9.79 5.56
CA LEU A 662 -12.31 -10.68 6.20
C LEU A 662 -13.17 -9.95 7.21
N ARG A 663 -12.60 -9.46 8.33
CA ARG A 663 -13.41 -8.98 9.46
C ARG A 663 -14.29 -7.80 9.06
N ASP A 664 -13.69 -6.71 8.61
CA ASP A 664 -14.37 -5.47 8.23
C ASP A 664 -15.36 -5.73 7.09
N THR A 665 -14.94 -6.52 6.09
CA THR A 665 -15.78 -6.90 4.96
C THR A 665 -17.00 -7.71 5.41
N ILE A 666 -16.83 -8.67 6.32
CA ILE A 666 -17.92 -9.48 6.87
C ILE A 666 -18.85 -8.61 7.70
N PHE A 667 -18.33 -7.73 8.57
CA PHE A 667 -19.19 -6.90 9.40
C PHE A 667 -19.95 -5.86 8.56
N ALA A 668 -19.28 -5.15 7.66
CA ALA A 668 -19.91 -4.19 6.76
C ALA A 668 -20.97 -4.83 5.85
N ALA A 669 -20.70 -6.04 5.36
CA ALA A 669 -21.63 -6.76 4.48
C ALA A 669 -22.79 -7.41 5.24
N THR A 670 -22.56 -7.96 6.43
CA THR A 670 -23.53 -8.88 7.08
C THR A 670 -24.07 -8.37 8.41
N GLY A 671 -23.48 -7.33 9.00
CA GLY A 671 -23.84 -6.83 10.33
C GLY A 671 -23.40 -7.73 11.49
N ILE A 672 -22.56 -8.74 11.25
CA ILE A 672 -22.01 -9.59 12.31
C ILE A 672 -20.56 -9.18 12.59
N GLY A 673 -20.31 -8.57 13.74
CA GLY A 673 -18.97 -8.29 14.25
C GLY A 673 -18.37 -9.57 14.82
N LEU A 674 -17.31 -10.09 14.18
CA LEU A 674 -16.67 -11.32 14.66
C LEU A 674 -15.77 -11.00 15.87
N PRO A 675 -15.80 -11.80 16.95
CA PRO A 675 -14.85 -11.65 18.06
C PRO A 675 -13.42 -11.92 17.58
N SER A 676 -12.44 -11.49 18.37
CA SER A 676 -11.02 -11.75 18.13
C SER A 676 -10.49 -12.53 19.33
N PHE A 677 -10.08 -13.79 19.13
CA PHE A 677 -9.59 -14.65 20.19
C PHE A 677 -8.06 -14.76 20.17
N GLY A 678 -7.47 -14.94 21.35
CA GLY A 678 -6.11 -15.47 21.48
C GLY A 678 -5.00 -14.42 21.48
N ALA A 679 -5.31 -13.18 21.86
CA ALA A 679 -4.30 -12.18 22.21
C ALA A 679 -4.39 -11.85 23.70
N GLU A 680 -3.25 -11.93 24.40
CA GLU A 680 -3.22 -11.67 25.84
C GLU A 680 -3.58 -10.21 26.15
N GLY A 681 -4.55 -9.99 27.05
CA GLY A 681 -4.97 -8.65 27.47
C GLY A 681 -6.04 -7.98 26.58
N ARG A 682 -6.58 -8.67 25.57
CA ARG A 682 -7.78 -8.22 24.84
C ARG A 682 -9.06 -8.70 25.54
N ASP A 683 -10.10 -7.87 25.53
CA ASP A 683 -11.46 -8.35 25.77
C ASP A 683 -11.92 -9.14 24.53
N ASP A 684 -11.77 -10.46 24.58
CA ASP A 684 -12.05 -11.39 23.46
C ASP A 684 -13.47 -11.24 22.84
N ALA A 685 -14.39 -10.57 23.54
CA ALA A 685 -15.78 -10.40 23.13
C ALA A 685 -16.04 -9.13 22.29
N THR A 686 -15.17 -8.12 22.30
CA THR A 686 -15.43 -6.84 21.63
C THR A 686 -15.04 -6.85 20.15
N TRP A 687 -15.75 -6.07 19.34
CA TRP A 687 -15.43 -5.91 17.93
C TRP A 687 -14.19 -5.03 17.77
N ALA A 688 -13.15 -5.60 17.17
CA ALA A 688 -11.98 -4.86 16.69
C ALA A 688 -11.98 -4.84 15.15
N ASP A 689 -12.05 -3.63 14.60
CA ASP A 689 -11.80 -3.39 13.18
C ASP A 689 -10.29 -3.43 12.87
N ARG A 690 -9.90 -3.30 11.61
CA ARG A 690 -8.48 -3.35 11.25
C ARG A 690 -7.62 -2.20 11.82
N ALA A 691 -8.20 -1.07 12.25
CA ALA A 691 -7.45 -0.01 12.93
C ALA A 691 -7.18 -0.39 14.39
N ALA A 692 -8.21 -0.84 15.11
CA ALA A 692 -8.09 -1.34 16.47
C ALA A 692 -7.05 -2.47 16.58
N LEU A 693 -7.04 -3.41 15.63
CA LEU A 693 -6.04 -4.48 15.58
C LEU A 693 -4.59 -3.96 15.46
N ILE A 694 -4.36 -2.93 14.65
CA ILE A 694 -3.03 -2.30 14.54
C ILE A 694 -2.67 -1.62 15.86
N GLU A 695 -3.57 -0.83 16.43
CA GLU A 695 -3.34 -0.12 17.70
C GLU A 695 -2.99 -1.12 18.80
N GLU A 696 -3.76 -2.20 18.94
CA GLU A 696 -3.52 -3.25 19.91
C GLU A 696 -2.20 -4.00 19.68
N SER A 697 -1.80 -4.22 18.43
CA SER A 697 -0.50 -4.80 18.09
C SER A 697 0.66 -3.87 18.47
N TRP A 698 0.49 -2.55 18.32
CA TRP A 698 1.48 -1.58 18.80
C TRP A 698 1.53 -1.55 20.32
N GLU A 699 0.37 -1.56 20.97
CA GLU A 699 0.24 -1.57 22.43
C GLU A 699 0.80 -2.83 23.09
N GLU A 700 0.82 -3.96 22.38
CA GLU A 700 1.46 -5.19 22.87
C GLU A 700 2.98 -5.05 22.95
N GLN A 701 3.59 -4.36 21.98
CA GLN A 701 5.03 -4.10 21.95
C GLN A 701 5.43 -2.88 22.81
N ILE A 702 4.56 -1.87 22.84
CA ILE A 702 4.74 -0.61 23.58
C ILE A 702 3.51 -0.38 24.46
N PRO A 703 3.45 -1.00 25.66
CA PRO A 703 2.32 -0.87 26.59
C PRO A 703 1.98 0.58 26.95
N GLU A 704 2.96 1.47 26.85
CA GLU A 704 2.80 2.90 27.10
C GLU A 704 1.83 3.60 26.16
N LEU A 705 1.55 3.04 24.98
CA LEU A 705 0.56 3.59 24.05
C LEU A 705 -0.89 3.39 24.51
N ARG A 706 -1.15 2.51 25.50
CA ARG A 706 -2.47 2.35 26.15
C ARG A 706 -2.78 3.44 27.15
N GLU A 707 -1.85 4.36 27.39
CA GLU A 707 -2.11 5.43 28.32
C GLU A 707 -3.07 6.48 27.74
N PRO A 708 -3.75 7.22 28.62
CA PRO A 708 -4.66 8.26 28.20
C PRO A 708 -3.89 9.39 27.50
N TRP A 709 -4.30 9.77 26.30
CA TRP A 709 -3.65 10.80 25.44
C TRP A 709 -3.40 12.14 26.14
N LEU A 710 -4.32 12.59 26.99
CA LEU A 710 -4.18 13.85 27.76
C LEU A 710 -3.38 13.71 29.06
N GLN A 711 -2.86 12.53 29.40
CA GLN A 711 -1.91 12.39 30.51
C GLN A 711 -0.49 12.61 30.01
N ALA A 712 0.25 13.47 30.71
CA ALA A 712 1.69 13.62 30.52
C ALA A 712 2.41 12.48 31.24
N ARG A 713 3.31 11.77 30.54
CA ARG A 713 4.25 10.82 31.16
C ARG A 713 5.66 11.43 31.27
N GLY A 714 6.39 11.03 32.31
CA GLY A 714 7.86 11.15 32.37
C GLY A 714 8.40 11.96 33.57
N SER A 715 9.57 11.54 34.08
CA SER A 715 10.34 12.18 35.16
C SER A 715 10.95 13.55 34.81
N TRP A 716 10.65 14.05 33.62
CA TRP A 716 11.15 15.29 33.03
C TRP A 716 10.03 16.33 33.06
N SER A 717 10.31 17.54 33.52
CA SER A 717 9.27 18.56 33.75
C SER A 717 8.49 18.98 32.48
N TRP A 718 9.05 18.80 31.28
CA TRP A 718 8.45 19.20 30.00
C TRP A 718 8.46 18.12 28.88
N GLY A 719 9.38 17.14 28.92
CA GLY A 719 9.55 16.11 27.89
C GLY A 719 10.28 16.60 26.61
N ILE A 720 10.80 15.66 25.80
CA ILE A 720 11.56 15.99 24.57
C ILE A 720 10.67 16.52 23.44
N THR A 721 9.44 16.02 23.31
CA THR A 721 8.50 16.46 22.26
C THR A 721 7.57 17.59 22.71
N GLY A 722 7.50 17.87 24.02
CA GLY A 722 6.47 18.74 24.58
C GLY A 722 5.04 18.25 24.24
N PRO A 723 4.04 19.13 24.37
CA PRO A 723 2.67 18.86 23.92
C PRO A 723 2.57 18.63 22.41
N LEU A 724 1.69 17.71 22.04
CA LEU A 724 1.47 17.29 20.66
C LEU A 724 0.19 17.91 20.07
N VAL A 725 0.30 18.40 18.83
CA VAL A 725 -0.80 18.87 17.98
C VAL A 725 -0.74 18.09 16.65
N LEU A 726 -1.34 16.89 16.63
CA LEU A 726 -1.23 15.97 15.50
C LEU A 726 -2.29 16.28 14.43
N ASN A 727 -1.89 16.21 13.15
CA ASN A 727 -2.74 16.51 12.02
C ASN A 727 -3.52 15.26 11.57
N SER A 728 -4.85 15.36 11.56
CA SER A 728 -5.76 14.47 10.85
C SER A 728 -6.57 15.31 9.85
N THR A 729 -7.32 14.66 8.96
CA THR A 729 -8.17 15.32 7.96
C THR A 729 -9.59 14.79 8.05
N SER A 730 -10.58 15.67 8.21
CA SER A 730 -11.99 15.29 8.04
C SER A 730 -12.32 15.21 6.56
N SER A 731 -12.55 14.01 6.03
CA SER A 731 -12.97 13.80 4.64
C SER A 731 -14.41 14.27 4.40
N THR A 732 -15.21 14.41 5.48
CA THR A 732 -16.57 14.95 5.44
C THR A 732 -16.58 16.46 5.21
N THR A 733 -15.74 17.22 5.93
CA THR A 733 -15.74 18.69 5.88
C THR A 733 -14.62 19.28 5.03
N GLY A 734 -13.60 18.48 4.67
CA GLY A 734 -12.38 18.93 4.00
C GLY A 734 -11.41 19.67 4.94
N CYS A 735 -11.66 19.62 6.24
CA CYS A 735 -10.93 20.35 7.27
C CYS A 735 -9.71 19.61 7.79
N ARG A 736 -8.73 20.36 8.29
CA ARG A 736 -7.79 19.81 9.29
C ARG A 736 -8.58 19.48 10.57
N ALA A 737 -8.40 18.27 11.07
CA ALA A 737 -8.91 17.81 12.35
C ALA A 737 -7.70 17.57 13.26
N LEU A 738 -7.46 18.45 14.22
CA LEU A 738 -6.29 18.42 15.07
C LEU A 738 -6.54 17.53 16.28
N VAL A 739 -5.72 16.51 16.47
CA VAL A 739 -5.68 15.72 17.70
C VAL A 739 -4.68 16.41 18.64
N SER A 740 -5.20 17.30 19.49
CA SER A 740 -4.39 18.28 20.22
C SER A 740 -4.41 18.08 21.73
N GLN A 741 -3.23 18.09 22.36
CA GLN A 741 -3.06 18.20 23.81
C GLN A 741 -3.18 19.65 24.31
N VAL A 742 -3.04 20.62 23.41
CA VAL A 742 -3.22 22.06 23.66
C VAL A 742 -4.66 22.47 23.35
N ALA A 743 -5.25 23.37 24.12
CA ALA A 743 -6.56 23.94 23.78
C ALA A 743 -6.42 24.92 22.59
N LEU A 744 -7.09 24.64 21.47
CA LEU A 744 -7.00 25.42 20.21
C LEU A 744 -8.35 26.03 19.76
N GLY A 745 -9.30 26.17 20.71
CA GLY A 745 -10.65 26.67 20.47
C GLY A 745 -11.73 25.58 20.45
N GLU A 746 -13.00 25.99 20.36
CA GLU A 746 -14.15 25.07 20.32
C GLU A 746 -14.45 24.56 18.90
N MET A 747 -14.93 23.31 18.82
CA MET A 747 -15.41 22.75 17.56
C MET A 747 -16.79 23.32 17.21
N THR A 748 -16.90 23.98 16.05
CA THR A 748 -18.17 24.51 15.55
C THR A 748 -18.86 23.52 14.61
N ARG A 749 -20.20 23.61 14.52
CA ARG A 749 -21.00 22.81 13.56
C ARG A 749 -20.71 23.14 12.08
N SER A 750 -20.03 24.25 11.81
CA SER A 750 -19.96 24.90 10.49
C SER A 750 -18.58 24.84 9.84
N GLY A 751 -18.02 23.64 9.70
CA GLY A 751 -16.79 23.41 8.93
C GLY A 751 -15.63 24.34 9.31
N CYS A 752 -14.72 24.57 8.35
CA CYS A 752 -13.46 25.30 8.55
C CYS A 752 -13.53 26.82 8.36
N GLY A 753 -14.73 27.38 8.19
CA GLY A 753 -14.90 28.79 7.87
C GLY A 753 -14.89 29.73 9.07
N GLU A 754 -15.06 29.18 10.28
CA GLU A 754 -15.08 29.97 11.52
C GLU A 754 -13.65 30.23 12.04
N PRO A 755 -13.41 31.37 12.70
CA PRO A 755 -12.12 31.66 13.31
C PRO A 755 -11.80 30.65 14.42
N THR A 756 -10.69 29.94 14.28
CA THR A 756 -10.08 29.09 15.31
C THR A 756 -8.62 29.52 15.51
N ASP A 757 -7.96 29.01 16.56
CA ASP A 757 -6.56 29.36 16.85
C ASP A 757 -5.61 28.92 15.74
N VAL A 758 -5.99 27.89 14.97
CA VAL A 758 -5.29 27.40 13.78
C VAL A 758 -6.25 27.45 12.59
N ALA A 759 -5.98 28.34 11.64
CA ALA A 759 -6.90 28.64 10.53
C ALA A 759 -7.36 27.38 9.76
N GLY A 760 -8.65 27.25 9.46
CA GLY A 760 -9.16 26.12 8.68
C GLY A 760 -8.93 24.76 9.34
N SER A 761 -9.05 24.72 10.67
CA SER A 761 -8.95 23.51 11.47
C SER A 761 -10.07 23.40 12.50
N SER A 762 -10.23 22.20 13.04
CA SER A 762 -11.13 21.87 14.14
C SER A 762 -10.38 21.02 15.17
N ASP A 763 -10.73 21.17 16.44
CA ASP A 763 -10.13 20.40 17.53
C ASP A 763 -10.91 19.10 17.74
N LEU A 764 -10.32 17.98 17.32
CA LEU A 764 -10.96 16.66 17.36
C LEU A 764 -11.12 16.15 18.80
N VAL A 765 -10.18 16.47 19.69
CA VAL A 765 -10.22 16.04 21.10
C VAL A 765 -11.37 16.73 21.85
N ALA A 766 -11.78 17.93 21.42
CA ALA A 766 -12.99 18.57 21.94
C ALA A 766 -14.27 17.78 21.61
N CYS A 767 -14.23 16.92 20.58
CA CYS A 767 -15.32 16.01 20.23
C CYS A 767 -15.22 14.66 20.95
N THR A 768 -14.08 13.98 20.79
CA THR A 768 -13.90 12.59 21.26
C THR A 768 -13.65 12.50 22.76
N GLY A 769 -13.20 13.58 23.40
CA GLY A 769 -12.72 13.54 24.77
C GLY A 769 -11.41 12.76 24.89
N GLN A 770 -11.32 11.88 25.89
CA GLN A 770 -10.11 11.12 26.16
C GLN A 770 -9.92 9.98 25.15
N LEU A 771 -8.72 9.89 24.58
CA LEU A 771 -8.32 8.81 23.67
C LEU A 771 -7.18 7.99 24.28
N TYR A 772 -6.93 6.80 23.75
CA TYR A 772 -5.61 6.15 23.90
C TYR A 772 -4.56 6.91 23.07
N THR A 773 -3.30 6.92 23.52
CA THR A 773 -2.20 7.48 22.73
C THR A 773 -2.02 6.76 21.40
N SER A 774 -2.20 5.44 21.35
CA SER A 774 -2.25 4.66 20.09
C SER A 774 -3.32 5.18 19.13
N THR A 775 -4.54 5.42 19.62
CA THR A 775 -5.67 5.92 18.82
C THR A 775 -5.44 7.35 18.35
N ALA A 776 -4.91 8.23 19.20
CA ALA A 776 -4.54 9.60 18.82
C ALA A 776 -3.49 9.62 17.70
N ALA A 777 -2.45 8.78 17.80
CA ALA A 777 -1.42 8.63 16.79
C ALA A 777 -1.98 8.02 15.48
N LEU A 778 -2.85 7.00 15.58
CA LEU A 778 -3.42 6.37 14.41
C LEU A 778 -4.43 7.27 13.69
N LEU A 779 -5.22 8.10 14.40
CA LEU A 779 -6.13 9.08 13.78
C LEU A 779 -5.40 10.06 12.84
N ALA A 780 -4.17 10.43 13.16
CA ALA A 780 -3.31 11.22 12.29
C ALA A 780 -2.76 10.43 11.09
N SER A 781 -2.90 9.11 11.09
CA SER A 781 -2.27 8.13 10.18
C SER A 781 -3.26 7.17 9.48
N ARG A 782 -4.54 7.52 9.43
CA ARG A 782 -5.59 6.68 8.82
C ARG A 782 -5.61 6.81 7.30
N PHE A 783 -4.86 5.96 6.61
CA PHE A 783 -4.83 5.88 5.15
C PHE A 783 -5.78 4.77 4.67
N PRO A 784 -6.98 5.08 4.10
CA PRO A 784 -8.08 4.12 3.88
C PRO A 784 -7.75 2.81 3.17
N PHE A 785 -6.69 2.80 2.36
CA PHE A 785 -6.20 1.59 1.68
C PHE A 785 -5.50 0.58 2.61
N VAL A 786 -5.03 1.02 3.78
CA VAL A 786 -4.37 0.19 4.81
C VAL A 786 -5.20 0.23 6.09
N THR A 787 -5.46 1.41 6.63
CA THR A 787 -6.22 1.67 7.87
C THR A 787 -7.51 2.43 7.54
N PRO A 788 -8.68 2.04 8.07
CA PRO A 788 -9.96 2.64 7.72
C PRO A 788 -10.05 4.08 8.24
N ALA A 789 -10.88 4.90 7.58
CA ALA A 789 -11.26 6.18 8.16
C ALA A 789 -11.91 5.98 9.54
N GLY A 790 -11.61 6.85 10.49
CA GLY A 790 -12.24 6.85 11.81
C GLY A 790 -13.54 7.59 11.75
N SER A 791 -14.62 7.00 12.22
CA SER A 791 -15.93 7.63 12.20
C SER A 791 -16.34 8.02 13.61
N GLU A 792 -16.76 9.27 13.78
CA GLU A 792 -17.24 9.83 15.05
C GLU A 792 -18.40 10.80 14.79
N GLU A 793 -19.41 10.81 15.67
CA GLU A 793 -20.47 11.82 15.60
C GLU A 793 -20.04 13.09 16.33
N CYS A 794 -19.69 14.13 15.57
CA CYS A 794 -19.18 15.37 16.10
C CYS A 794 -20.18 16.52 15.91
N ALA A 795 -20.65 17.10 17.02
CA ALA A 795 -21.63 18.18 17.05
C ALA A 795 -22.95 17.86 16.31
N GLY A 796 -23.35 16.58 16.25
CA GLY A 796 -24.56 16.12 15.55
C GLY A 796 -24.34 15.85 14.05
N VAL A 797 -23.09 15.67 13.62
CA VAL A 797 -22.72 15.35 12.24
C VAL A 797 -21.73 14.18 12.24
N ASP A 798 -22.04 13.11 11.51
CA ASP A 798 -21.14 11.99 11.29
C ASP A 798 -19.92 12.46 10.46
N GLN A 799 -18.73 12.41 11.05
CA GLN A 799 -17.49 12.80 10.39
C GLN A 799 -16.56 11.61 10.22
N GLN A 800 -15.82 11.60 9.10
CA GLN A 800 -14.81 10.59 8.79
C GLN A 800 -13.42 11.21 8.76
N TYR A 801 -12.54 10.71 9.62
CA TYR A 801 -11.16 11.18 9.78
C TYR A 801 -10.19 10.25 9.07
N VAL A 802 -9.33 10.85 8.26
CA VAL A 802 -8.27 10.19 7.50
C VAL A 802 -6.93 10.87 7.78
N ASP A 803 -5.87 10.30 7.23
CA ASP A 803 -4.49 10.75 7.38
C ASP A 803 -4.34 12.28 7.26
N GLY A 804 -3.52 12.88 8.13
CA GLY A 804 -3.22 14.31 8.10
C GLY A 804 -2.64 14.77 6.77
N GLY A 805 -1.90 13.90 6.07
CA GLY A 805 -1.25 14.18 4.80
C GLY A 805 -2.19 14.55 3.65
N TYR A 806 -3.50 14.32 3.78
CA TYR A 806 -4.48 14.82 2.82
C TYR A 806 -4.69 16.34 2.89
N ALA A 807 -4.55 16.95 4.08
CA ALA A 807 -4.71 18.39 4.28
C ALA A 807 -3.38 19.10 4.55
N GLU A 808 -2.51 18.53 5.40
CA GLU A 808 -1.22 19.09 5.78
C GLU A 808 -0.30 17.95 6.22
N ASN A 809 0.69 17.62 5.38
CA ASN A 809 1.58 16.46 5.61
C ASN A 809 2.85 16.80 6.41
N THR A 810 3.19 18.08 6.59
CA THR A 810 4.54 18.48 7.04
C THR A 810 4.60 18.79 8.53
N GLY A 811 3.47 19.11 9.17
CA GLY A 811 3.42 19.72 10.51
C GLY A 811 3.77 21.21 10.51
N ILE A 812 4.55 21.70 9.54
CA ILE A 812 4.99 23.09 9.44
C ILE A 812 3.79 24.02 9.28
N GLY A 813 2.86 23.70 8.37
CA GLY A 813 1.70 24.56 8.13
C GLY A 813 0.86 24.77 9.39
N THR A 814 0.73 23.74 10.23
CA THR A 814 0.01 23.83 11.51
C THR A 814 0.75 24.69 12.53
N LEU A 815 2.07 24.56 12.64
CA LEU A 815 2.89 25.41 13.51
C LEU A 815 2.93 26.87 13.05
N VAL A 816 3.05 27.11 11.74
CA VAL A 816 3.01 28.46 11.15
C VAL A 816 1.68 29.13 11.40
N ASP A 817 0.57 28.39 11.32
CA ASP A 817 -0.76 28.93 11.59
C ASP A 817 -1.04 29.09 13.10
N LEU A 818 -0.30 28.39 13.97
CA LEU A 818 -0.30 28.58 15.42
C LEU A 818 0.61 29.75 15.86
N ALA A 819 1.63 30.09 15.09
CA ALA A 819 2.59 31.15 15.41
C ALA A 819 1.94 32.51 15.72
N PRO A 820 0.86 32.97 15.05
CA PRO A 820 0.13 34.18 15.42
C PRO A 820 -0.44 34.17 16.85
N GLN A 821 -0.64 33.01 17.45
CA GLN A 821 -1.07 32.87 18.85
C GLN A 821 0.11 32.81 19.81
N VAL A 822 1.23 32.21 19.42
CA VAL A 822 2.43 32.03 20.27
C VAL A 822 3.31 33.28 20.31
N LEU A 823 3.63 33.84 19.13
CA LEU A 823 4.61 34.92 18.99
C LEU A 823 4.22 36.22 19.71
N PRO A 824 2.95 36.63 19.82
CA PRO A 824 2.60 37.80 20.63
C PRO A 824 2.98 37.64 22.11
N TRP A 825 2.88 36.44 22.68
CA TRP A 825 3.29 36.20 24.07
C TRP A 825 4.81 36.15 24.21
N VAL A 826 5.51 35.57 23.24
CA VAL A 826 6.99 35.63 23.16
C VAL A 826 7.46 37.08 23.08
N ARG A 827 6.84 37.90 22.21
CA ARG A 827 7.13 39.33 22.10
C ARG A 827 6.86 40.06 23.41
N ALA A 828 5.71 39.83 24.04
CA ALA A 828 5.35 40.47 25.29
C ALA A 828 6.34 40.12 26.42
N HIS A 829 6.77 38.86 26.50
CA HIS A 829 7.80 38.41 27.44
C HIS A 829 9.15 39.08 27.16
N ASN A 830 9.63 39.04 25.91
CA ASN A 830 10.90 39.64 25.51
C ASN A 830 10.91 41.17 25.72
N ASP A 831 9.83 41.84 25.35
CA ASP A 831 9.63 43.27 25.56
C ASP A 831 9.70 43.62 27.06
N CYS A 832 9.08 42.80 27.90
CA CYS A 832 9.19 42.95 29.34
C CYS A 832 10.63 42.81 29.80
N VAL A 833 11.32 41.72 29.43
CA VAL A 833 12.73 41.45 29.79
C VAL A 833 13.64 42.62 29.39
N LEU A 834 13.42 43.22 28.21
CA LEU A 834 14.20 44.35 27.70
C LEU A 834 13.88 45.68 28.40
N MET A 835 12.65 45.89 28.89
CA MET A 835 12.20 47.16 29.48
C MET A 835 12.20 47.20 31.01
N ALA A 836 11.72 46.14 31.65
CA ALA A 836 11.39 46.10 33.07
C ALA A 836 12.26 45.14 33.88
N GLY A 837 12.99 44.21 33.23
CA GLY A 837 13.92 43.29 33.88
C GLY A 837 13.24 42.48 34.99
N PRO A 838 13.58 42.67 36.30
CA PRO A 838 13.18 41.79 37.42
C PRO A 838 11.68 41.46 37.55
N ASP A 839 10.78 42.28 37.01
CA ASP A 839 9.33 42.16 37.19
C ASP A 839 8.64 41.24 36.15
N CYS A 840 9.40 40.61 35.24
CA CYS A 840 8.88 39.93 34.04
C CYS A 840 8.59 38.43 34.18
N GLY A 841 8.09 38.01 35.34
CA GLY A 841 7.64 36.62 35.57
C GLY A 841 8.76 35.65 35.91
N ALA A 842 8.62 34.37 35.51
CA ALA A 842 9.48 33.27 35.98
C ALA A 842 10.95 33.39 35.54
N ARG A 843 11.23 34.10 34.43
CA ARG A 843 12.57 34.27 33.84
C ARG A 843 12.80 35.73 33.39
N PRO A 844 13.03 36.66 34.34
CA PRO A 844 13.00 38.10 34.06
C PRO A 844 14.17 38.67 33.26
N THR A 845 15.19 37.87 32.95
CA THR A 845 16.40 38.30 32.22
C THR A 845 16.68 37.46 30.96
N THR A 846 15.74 36.62 30.57
CA THR A 846 15.96 35.59 29.53
C THR A 846 15.07 35.87 28.34
N LEU A 847 15.68 36.16 27.20
CA LEU A 847 15.01 36.29 25.92
C LEU A 847 14.65 34.91 25.36
N VAL A 848 13.45 34.80 24.83
CA VAL A 848 12.94 33.58 24.20
C VAL A 848 13.07 33.71 22.69
N VAL A 849 13.78 32.75 22.08
CA VAL A 849 14.08 32.78 20.64
C VAL A 849 13.58 31.51 19.96
N PRO A 850 12.50 31.58 19.15
CA PRO A 850 11.92 30.42 18.48
C PRO A 850 12.82 29.81 17.39
N LEU A 851 12.87 28.48 17.36
CA LEU A 851 13.52 27.66 16.33
C LEU A 851 12.54 26.58 15.84
N LEU A 852 12.49 26.34 14.54
CA LEU A 852 11.73 25.22 13.95
C LEU A 852 12.68 24.11 13.52
N VAL A 853 12.40 22.87 13.91
CA VAL A 853 13.08 21.67 13.42
C VAL A 853 12.09 20.85 12.61
N TYR A 854 12.40 20.61 11.34
CA TYR A 854 11.58 19.84 10.42
C TYR A 854 12.22 18.48 10.12
N PHE A 855 11.52 17.39 10.44
CA PHE A 855 11.92 16.03 10.12
C PHE A 855 11.37 15.64 8.73
N ASP A 856 12.22 15.81 7.71
CA ASP A 856 11.95 15.47 6.31
C ASP A 856 12.35 14.02 6.04
N ASN A 857 11.34 13.14 5.88
CA ASN A 857 11.56 11.73 5.57
C ASN A 857 11.59 11.45 4.05
N GLY A 858 11.46 12.48 3.22
CA GLY A 858 11.48 12.35 1.77
C GLY A 858 12.89 12.11 1.24
N SER A 859 13.08 11.03 0.48
CA SER A 859 14.30 10.86 -0.31
C SER A 859 14.31 11.88 -1.45
N GLY A 860 15.35 12.70 -1.55
CA GLY A 860 15.55 13.59 -2.68
C GLY A 860 15.25 15.07 -2.45
N SER A 861 15.08 15.52 -1.20
CA SER A 861 15.05 16.96 -0.88
C SER A 861 16.39 17.67 -1.13
N ASP A 862 17.46 16.90 -1.29
CA ASP A 862 18.77 17.33 -1.76
C ASP A 862 18.92 17.38 -3.29
N LEU A 863 17.91 16.90 -4.05
CA LEU A 863 17.92 16.96 -5.51
C LEU A 863 17.73 18.40 -6.00
N ALA A 864 18.47 18.75 -7.04
CA ALA A 864 18.25 20.01 -7.74
C ALA A 864 16.86 20.01 -8.39
N ALA A 865 16.08 21.07 -8.13
CA ALA A 865 14.80 21.25 -8.80
C ALA A 865 15.03 21.26 -10.34
N PRO A 866 14.26 20.48 -11.11
CA PRO A 866 14.40 20.45 -12.56
C PRO A 866 14.08 21.83 -13.14
N THR A 867 14.81 22.21 -14.19
CA THR A 867 14.58 23.49 -14.89
C THR A 867 13.13 23.56 -15.37
N PRO A 868 12.38 24.64 -15.06
CA PRO A 868 10.98 24.73 -15.46
C PRO A 868 10.84 24.74 -16.99
N GLU A 869 10.18 23.72 -17.54
CA GLU A 869 9.85 23.67 -18.97
C GLU A 869 8.44 24.22 -19.25
N PRO A 870 8.25 24.95 -20.37
CA PRO A 870 6.93 25.38 -20.82
C PRO A 870 6.02 24.16 -21.06
N ALA A 871 4.81 24.17 -20.49
CA ALA A 871 3.80 23.18 -20.84
C ALA A 871 3.29 23.41 -22.28
N LEU A 872 2.83 22.35 -22.95
CA LEU A 872 2.10 22.49 -24.22
C LEU A 872 0.90 23.42 -24.02
N GLU A 873 0.71 24.39 -24.92
CA GLU A 873 -0.33 25.45 -24.78
C GLU A 873 -1.72 24.89 -24.45
N VAL A 874 -2.13 23.79 -25.11
CA VAL A 874 -3.42 23.13 -24.88
C VAL A 874 -3.59 22.57 -23.46
N LEU A 875 -2.48 22.29 -22.78
CA LEU A 875 -2.44 21.80 -21.41
C LEU A 875 -2.20 22.91 -20.40
N VAL A 876 -1.87 24.15 -20.78
CA VAL A 876 -1.52 25.23 -19.83
C VAL A 876 -2.61 25.44 -18.76
N PRO A 877 -3.92 25.58 -19.07
CA PRO A 877 -4.93 25.78 -18.03
C PRO A 877 -5.00 24.61 -17.03
N VAL A 878 -4.91 23.36 -17.51
CA VAL A 878 -4.97 22.15 -16.67
C VAL A 878 -3.68 22.00 -15.87
N ALA A 879 -2.53 22.16 -16.51
CA ALA A 879 -1.22 22.08 -15.88
C ALA A 879 -1.06 23.16 -14.80
N THR A 880 -1.49 24.40 -15.07
CA THR A 880 -1.44 25.49 -14.09
C THR A 880 -2.40 25.24 -12.93
N ALA A 881 -3.64 24.80 -13.18
CA ALA A 881 -4.60 24.50 -12.11
C ALA A 881 -4.10 23.38 -11.17
N LEU A 882 -3.40 22.38 -11.71
CA LEU A 882 -2.80 21.30 -10.94
C LEU A 882 -1.51 21.72 -10.22
N LYS A 883 -0.61 22.47 -10.88
CA LYS A 883 0.70 22.87 -10.33
C LYS A 883 0.59 24.02 -9.32
N ALA A 884 -0.22 25.05 -9.57
CA ALA A 884 -0.25 26.26 -8.76
C ALA A 884 -0.74 25.98 -7.33
N LYS A 885 -1.83 25.21 -7.18
CA LYS A 885 -2.31 24.80 -5.84
C LYS A 885 -1.24 24.01 -5.10
N LYS A 886 -0.62 23.02 -5.77
CA LYS A 886 0.43 22.21 -5.16
C LYS A 886 1.64 23.04 -4.71
N SER A 887 2.02 24.07 -5.46
CA SER A 887 3.14 24.96 -5.13
C SER A 887 2.87 25.88 -3.94
N LEU A 888 1.61 26.26 -3.67
CA LEU A 888 1.26 27.11 -2.54
C LEU A 888 1.16 26.36 -1.21
N TYR A 889 1.05 25.03 -1.28
CA TYR A 889 1.04 24.12 -0.13
C TYR A 889 2.25 23.19 -0.13
N SER A 890 3.31 23.52 -0.89
CA SER A 890 4.53 22.72 -0.91
C SER A 890 5.33 22.94 0.38
N THR A 891 6.14 21.95 0.75
CA THR A 891 7.09 22.05 1.86
C THR A 891 7.95 23.32 1.76
N ASP A 892 8.50 23.63 0.58
CA ASP A 892 9.27 24.85 0.35
C ASP A 892 8.51 26.13 0.72
N SER A 893 7.23 26.22 0.33
CA SER A 893 6.40 27.39 0.63
C SER A 893 6.09 27.51 2.13
N GLN A 894 5.91 26.38 2.82
CA GLN A 894 5.68 26.36 4.26
C GLN A 894 6.96 26.72 5.03
N LEU A 895 8.12 26.22 4.61
CA LEU A 895 9.42 26.57 5.18
C LEU A 895 9.71 28.08 5.00
N GLN A 896 9.44 28.65 3.82
CA GLN A 896 9.56 30.10 3.59
C GLN A 896 8.66 30.92 4.53
N ARG A 897 7.40 30.49 4.71
CA ARG A 897 6.48 31.13 5.67
C ARG A 897 6.99 31.01 7.11
N ALA A 898 7.56 29.86 7.48
CA ALA A 898 8.14 29.64 8.81
C ALA A 898 9.34 30.55 9.04
N THR A 899 10.29 30.63 8.10
CA THR A 899 11.45 31.53 8.20
C THR A 899 11.02 32.97 8.40
N ALA A 900 10.00 33.43 7.66
CA ALA A 900 9.48 34.80 7.80
C ALA A 900 8.76 35.03 9.14
N ALA A 901 7.97 34.06 9.62
CA ALA A 901 7.28 34.17 10.90
C ALA A 901 8.24 34.20 12.10
N LEU A 902 9.36 33.47 12.00
CA LEU A 902 10.34 33.31 13.07
C LEU A 902 11.56 34.24 12.94
N ALA A 903 11.48 35.28 12.12
CA ALA A 903 12.56 36.26 11.94
C ALA A 903 12.84 37.05 13.23
N THR A 904 14.10 37.44 13.48
CA THR A 904 14.53 38.04 14.76
C THR A 904 13.89 39.41 15.01
N ASP A 905 13.68 40.19 13.94
CA ASP A 905 12.97 41.48 13.98
C ASP A 905 11.50 41.36 14.38
N GLN A 906 10.95 40.14 14.38
CA GLN A 906 9.60 39.82 14.84
C GLN A 906 9.54 39.40 16.31
N LEU A 907 10.65 39.41 17.08
CA LEU A 907 10.67 38.84 18.44
C LEU A 907 10.49 39.85 19.58
N TRP A 908 10.54 41.15 19.29
CA TRP A 908 10.32 42.24 20.24
C TRP A 908 9.94 43.52 19.48
N SER A 909 9.39 44.51 20.19
CA SER A 909 9.00 45.81 19.64
C SER A 909 10.04 46.91 19.86
N VAL A 910 11.02 46.68 20.74
CA VAL A 910 12.07 47.64 21.09
C VAL A 910 13.10 47.78 19.95
N ASP A 911 13.55 49.01 19.67
CA ASP A 911 14.57 49.28 18.66
C ASP A 911 15.92 48.72 19.13
N GLY A 912 16.43 47.70 18.43
CA GLY A 912 17.52 46.85 18.94
C GLY A 912 18.38 46.23 17.86
N SER A 913 18.79 47.01 16.85
CA SER A 913 19.54 46.51 15.69
C SER A 913 20.79 45.69 16.06
N ASP A 914 21.49 46.09 17.13
CA ASP A 914 22.69 45.38 17.63
C ASP A 914 22.32 44.02 18.26
N LEU A 915 21.24 43.96 19.04
CA LEU A 915 20.71 42.72 19.61
C LEU A 915 20.19 41.77 18.52
N VAL A 916 19.53 42.32 17.50
CA VAL A 916 19.08 41.55 16.31
C VAL A 916 20.28 40.89 15.65
N SER A 917 21.34 41.66 15.34
CA SER A 917 22.57 41.11 14.73
C SER A 917 23.22 40.04 15.62
N ARG A 918 23.31 40.25 16.93
CA ARG A 918 23.85 39.25 17.87
C ARG A 918 23.04 37.96 17.92
N VAL A 919 21.71 38.05 17.92
CA VAL A 919 20.83 36.87 17.92
C VAL A 919 20.90 36.15 16.59
N ASP A 920 20.97 36.86 15.46
CA ASP A 920 21.17 36.28 14.12
C ASP A 920 22.57 35.64 13.96
N GLU A 921 23.60 36.19 14.61
CA GLU A 921 24.93 35.58 14.67
C GLU A 921 24.95 34.32 15.53
N TRP A 922 24.22 34.31 16.66
CA TRP A 922 24.07 33.13 17.51
C TRP A 922 23.23 32.02 16.84
N ARG A 923 22.15 32.40 16.15
CA ARG A 923 21.30 31.49 15.37
C ARG A 923 21.41 31.80 13.88
N ALA A 924 22.36 31.16 13.21
CA ALA A 924 22.53 31.34 11.76
C ALA A 924 21.23 31.03 10.96
N HIS A 925 20.37 30.15 11.50
CA HIS A 925 19.09 29.78 10.92
C HIS A 925 17.98 29.75 11.98
N SER A 926 16.78 30.18 11.59
CA SER A 926 15.55 30.02 12.39
C SER A 926 14.83 28.68 12.11
N VAL A 927 15.20 28.01 11.03
CA VAL A 927 14.63 26.75 10.57
C VAL A 927 15.76 25.77 10.29
N PHE A 928 15.64 24.57 10.87
CA PHE A 928 16.56 23.45 10.70
C PHE A 928 15.80 22.29 10.06
N VAL A 929 16.41 21.63 9.09
CA VAL A 929 15.83 20.48 8.38
C VAL A 929 16.70 19.26 8.63
N VAL A 930 16.10 18.22 9.20
CA VAL A 930 16.67 16.88 9.35
C VAL A 930 16.16 16.04 8.19
N TYR A 931 16.97 15.94 7.13
CA TYR A 931 16.57 15.34 5.87
C TYR A 931 17.27 14.01 5.60
N GLN A 932 16.61 13.12 4.88
CA GLN A 932 17.21 11.86 4.44
C GLN A 932 18.09 12.11 3.20
N ALA A 933 19.40 12.28 3.40
CA ALA A 933 20.35 12.46 2.31
C ALA A 933 20.25 11.33 1.28
N THR A 934 20.15 11.68 -0.01
CA THR A 934 20.05 10.70 -1.08
C THR A 934 21.38 10.00 -1.24
N SER A 935 21.36 8.69 -0.98
CA SER A 935 22.49 7.80 -1.18
C SER A 935 22.01 6.47 -1.76
N PRO A 936 22.89 5.72 -2.47
CA PRO A 936 22.54 4.39 -2.96
C PRO A 936 22.13 3.44 -1.83
N GLY A 937 20.86 3.04 -1.83
CA GLY A 937 20.25 2.30 -0.74
C GLY A 937 18.82 1.87 -1.02
N ILE A 938 18.28 1.03 -0.14
CA ILE A 938 16.89 0.60 -0.21
C ILE A 938 15.99 1.67 0.41
N ALA A 939 15.05 2.20 -0.38
CA ALA A 939 14.06 3.14 0.12
C ALA A 939 13.04 2.45 1.04
N GLY A 940 12.73 3.09 2.17
CA GLY A 940 11.68 2.62 3.08
C GLY A 940 10.27 2.82 2.51
N PRO A 941 9.32 1.90 2.77
CA PRO A 941 7.95 2.00 2.28
C PRO A 941 7.07 2.92 3.15
N LEU A 942 5.90 3.32 2.62
CA LEU A 942 4.88 4.09 3.35
C LEU A 942 3.89 3.24 4.17
N GLY A 943 4.02 1.92 4.21
CA GLY A 943 3.13 1.07 5.02
C GLY A 943 3.61 0.93 6.46
N TRP A 944 3.32 -0.20 7.09
CA TRP A 944 3.57 -0.44 8.53
C TRP A 944 4.64 -1.49 8.82
N VAL A 945 5.42 -1.91 7.82
CA VAL A 945 6.55 -2.84 7.99
C VAL A 945 7.80 -2.20 7.42
N LEU A 946 8.90 -2.25 8.17
CA LEU A 946 10.19 -1.65 7.77
C LEU A 946 11.32 -2.67 7.95
N SER A 947 11.97 -3.14 6.89
CA SER A 947 13.07 -4.09 6.96
C SER A 947 14.39 -3.45 7.41
N THR A 948 15.31 -4.26 7.95
CA THR A 948 16.66 -3.76 8.29
C THR A 948 17.41 -3.21 7.07
N ALA A 949 17.12 -3.75 5.87
CA ALA A 949 17.70 -3.24 4.63
C ALA A 949 17.25 -1.81 4.32
N SER A 950 16.03 -1.43 4.73
CA SER A 950 15.49 -0.07 4.58
C SER A 950 15.85 0.85 5.75
N GLN A 951 16.11 0.30 6.95
CA GLN A 951 16.56 1.07 8.12
C GLN A 951 18.00 1.59 7.95
N ARG A 952 18.92 0.78 7.39
CA ARG A 952 20.34 1.14 7.27
C ARG A 952 20.59 2.45 6.51
N PRO A 953 20.02 2.69 5.30
CA PRO A 953 20.23 3.97 4.62
C PRO A 953 19.69 5.16 5.41
N MET A 954 18.68 4.96 6.27
CA MET A 954 18.18 6.00 7.17
C MET A 954 19.17 6.24 8.31
N ASP A 955 19.67 5.19 8.95
CA ASP A 955 20.69 5.33 10.00
C ASP A 955 21.97 6.01 9.46
N ASP A 956 22.41 5.61 8.26
CA ASP A 956 23.58 6.19 7.58
C ASP A 956 23.33 7.67 7.22
N ALA A 957 22.15 8.01 6.68
CA ALA A 957 21.80 9.39 6.36
C ALA A 957 21.71 10.27 7.60
N LEU A 958 21.22 9.74 8.72
CA LEU A 958 21.14 10.47 9.97
C LEU A 958 22.53 10.72 10.59
N ALA A 959 23.46 9.78 10.39
CA ALA A 959 24.85 9.92 10.81
C ALA A 959 25.67 10.87 9.90
N ASP A 960 25.27 11.08 8.65
CA ASP A 960 25.98 11.90 7.66
C ASP A 960 25.06 12.99 7.05
N GLN A 961 24.76 14.02 7.86
CA GLN A 961 23.92 15.16 7.48
C GLN A 961 24.70 16.23 6.68
N ARG A 962 25.32 15.84 5.56
CA ARG A 962 26.17 16.73 4.76
C ARG A 962 25.45 18.03 4.39
N LEU A 963 26.20 19.13 4.29
CA LEU A 963 25.63 20.38 3.78
C LEU A 963 25.39 20.25 2.27
N VAL A 964 24.12 20.20 1.87
CA VAL A 964 23.76 20.44 0.48
C VAL A 964 23.79 21.95 0.30
N ALA A 965 24.78 22.47 -0.45
CA ALA A 965 25.06 23.89 -0.63
C ALA A 965 23.87 24.75 -1.15
N LYS A 966 22.73 24.12 -1.47
CA LYS A 966 21.48 24.76 -1.91
C LYS A 966 20.42 24.89 -0.81
N LEU A 967 20.57 24.26 0.36
CA LEU A 967 19.59 24.38 1.43
C LEU A 967 19.79 25.74 2.13
N SER A 968 18.76 26.58 2.11
CA SER A 968 18.72 27.87 2.82
C SER A 968 18.45 27.71 4.33
N TYR A 969 18.52 26.49 4.85
CA TYR A 969 18.11 26.09 6.19
C TYR A 969 19.26 25.34 6.87
N GLY A 970 19.29 25.36 8.20
CA GLY A 970 20.34 24.67 8.95
C GLY A 970 20.13 23.16 9.01
N ASN A 971 21.17 22.39 9.30
CA ASN A 971 21.07 20.94 9.55
C ASN A 971 21.06 20.61 11.06
N ILE A 972 20.97 19.32 11.41
CA ILE A 972 20.92 18.90 12.82
C ILE A 972 22.22 19.23 13.59
N ASP A 973 23.38 19.19 12.93
CA ASP A 973 24.67 19.51 13.56
C ASP A 973 24.79 21.01 13.88
N GLU A 974 24.20 21.86 13.04
CA GLU A 974 24.08 23.29 13.30
C GLU A 974 23.11 23.59 14.43
N LEU A 975 21.96 22.89 14.47
CA LEU A 975 21.01 22.99 15.58
C LEU A 975 21.70 22.69 16.92
N VAL A 976 22.46 21.61 16.98
CA VAL A 976 23.16 21.18 18.20
C VAL A 976 24.16 22.22 18.68
N ARG A 977 24.92 22.83 17.75
CA ARG A 977 25.83 23.95 18.08
C ARG A 977 25.08 25.18 18.61
N THR A 978 23.86 25.43 18.14
CA THR A 978 23.02 26.50 18.68
C THR A 978 22.46 26.16 20.07
N LEU A 979 22.12 24.90 20.33
CA LEU A 979 21.55 24.45 21.61
C LEU A 979 22.60 24.29 22.73
N ASP A 980 23.85 23.95 22.38
CA ASP A 980 24.97 23.80 23.31
C ASP A 980 26.24 24.48 22.75
N PRO A 981 26.39 25.80 22.93
CA PRO A 981 27.54 26.55 22.42
C PRO A 981 28.86 26.22 23.15
N GLY A 982 28.83 25.39 24.18
CA GLY A 982 30.02 24.90 24.90
C GLY A 982 30.74 23.74 24.20
N ARG A 983 30.18 23.19 23.10
CA ARG A 983 30.71 22.07 22.33
C ARG A 983 31.21 22.42 20.94
#